data_AF-A0A7S1VGE1-F1
#
_entry.id   AF-A0A7S1VGE1-F1
#
_cell.length_a   1.000
_cell.length_b   1.000
_cell.length_c   1.000
_cell.angle_alpha   90.00
_cell.angle_beta   90.00
_cell.angle_gamma   90.00
#
_symmetry.space_group_name_H-M   'P 1'
#
loop_
_entity.id
_entity.type
_entity.pdbx_description
1 polymer ?
#
loop_
_entity_poly.entity_id
_entity_poly.type
_entity_poly.pdbx_seq_one_letter_code
_entity_poly.pdbx_strand_id
1 'polypeptide(L)'
;TLGHHTADEDVSSEDLPTTAADADTSSTTSHTATEGGPLSAGGSRLAASTSVPSAVVSFLETLPSVEQTDENAILPALSEVGDEPTHVCWVAKVTVSSPTPVARLLVLGHYRAYIFKKAVFGSGRELRRSGHYYALSEVESCHPDALILKFEKEFTTHPYRFTLYAKGLGTEGVAIIQRQLSFYSHNFPPRYRPRWIVAPPSRRPDVDVAAAEATGDGGLAGGIIPAYRAFSNYYELLPDDALIAYLQELDERKETVLDLSRCGGTFRLKPLVAALKHNKYFTSVVVRDEPRDTAVSAVAIALIRNATLSRVEVTNVGATAESFKNLGKVLRGNAEHVVTDLVLDGSSMGDSGAVDLALGLSAPHTSLRTLSLRNGRVGTRGSLALLNALAAHEGGTSRLVTLALDRCDLSQAGTELSEVLRRSAPTLTSLSVRSTGLHCGKLTALLHESKLATTLTSLDLSGSAKSIDVDSLGAVMAAGRALKSLALNHCGISALKATRILVAGSSNVSKVTDLHIDLSDNPLGGVPDAFEAFIEAIETATNGGFVDGFGLANTKLSVDEFSTVCDTITNGTNTASHLTICLDEGDGGASADVGPHGEPAPPSCTPAGSSSSGAGGSGLSAPARVVAALTPRSRAAADSSASRSTFTRSQILMRAVLKSSTLRSLRVRRSTKSAGVFVGKDMAPFLLSLKKGKLERLDVSGHRAGDVGIRALADLIKSTESLTHVSADGNLPSIGALDELRDAFAKNKSVLHFSAPTLDRQALYADKINGRQHPYIRTLLNAIEDYTARNREAAAAAPVVDKADKADKAAKADKADTPAKASKGGKSGKNSKSGKKKGDSAQKDGEKKTSSKSKKGGKGKKKGE
;
A
#
# COMPACT_ATOMS: atom_id res chain seq x y z
N THR A 1 -52.86 -11.89 -34.29
CA THR A 1 -52.03 -12.33 -35.43
C THR A 1 -50.92 -11.32 -35.64
N LEU A 2 -49.66 -11.72 -35.46
CA LEU A 2 -48.39 -11.14 -36.01
C LEU A 2 -48.16 -9.61 -35.89
N GLY A 3 -46.99 -9.09 -35.47
CA GLY A 3 -45.74 -9.71 -34.98
C GLY A 3 -44.52 -8.78 -35.19
N HIS A 4 -43.44 -9.00 -34.42
CA HIS A 4 -42.07 -8.43 -34.58
C HIS A 4 -41.89 -6.90 -34.38
N HIS A 5 -40.76 -6.37 -33.87
CA HIS A 5 -39.53 -6.95 -33.28
C HIS A 5 -38.88 -5.90 -32.37
N THR A 6 -38.45 -6.26 -31.16
CA THR A 6 -37.39 -5.55 -30.41
C THR A 6 -36.37 -6.58 -29.93
N ALA A 7 -35.10 -6.18 -29.84
CA ALA A 7 -34.02 -7.01 -29.36
C ALA A 7 -33.38 -6.33 -28.14
N ASP A 8 -33.52 -6.96 -26.98
CA ASP A 8 -32.76 -6.68 -25.77
C ASP A 8 -31.90 -7.91 -25.47
N GLU A 9 -30.62 -7.70 -25.17
CA GLU A 9 -29.72 -8.76 -24.68
C GLU A 9 -29.76 -8.79 -23.15
N ASP A 10 -30.54 -9.70 -22.58
CA ASP A 10 -30.58 -9.95 -21.14
C ASP A 10 -29.30 -10.67 -20.66
N VAL A 11 -28.58 -10.03 -19.75
CA VAL A 11 -27.49 -10.65 -18.97
C VAL A 11 -28.09 -11.29 -17.72
N SER A 12 -28.25 -12.62 -17.74
CA SER A 12 -28.90 -13.36 -16.66
C SER A 12 -28.08 -13.40 -15.37
N SER A 13 -28.77 -13.15 -14.25
CA SER A 13 -28.28 -13.14 -12.87
C SER A 13 -27.70 -14.48 -12.37
N GLU A 14 -26.64 -14.41 -11.57
CA GLU A 14 -26.13 -15.55 -10.79
C GLU A 14 -26.87 -15.69 -9.45
N ASP A 15 -27.57 -16.81 -9.25
CA ASP A 15 -28.06 -17.25 -7.94
C ASP A 15 -26.98 -18.09 -7.22
N LEU A 16 -26.73 -17.77 -5.94
CA LEU A 16 -25.93 -18.60 -5.03
C LEU A 16 -26.85 -19.26 -3.98
N PRO A 17 -26.62 -20.54 -3.62
CA PRO A 17 -27.53 -21.27 -2.76
C PRO A 17 -27.50 -20.78 -1.30
N THR A 18 -28.68 -20.71 -0.70
CA THR A 18 -28.89 -20.37 0.71
C THR A 18 -28.40 -21.47 1.64
N THR A 19 -27.54 -21.12 2.60
CA THR A 19 -27.18 -22.00 3.72
C THR A 19 -28.19 -21.84 4.86
N ALA A 20 -28.91 -22.90 5.19
CA ALA A 20 -29.71 -22.96 6.41
C ALA A 20 -28.80 -22.95 7.65
N ALA A 21 -29.30 -22.39 8.75
CA ALA A 21 -28.54 -22.25 10.00
C ALA A 21 -28.59 -23.54 10.84
N ASP A 22 -27.44 -23.95 11.37
CA ASP A 22 -27.36 -24.88 12.49
C ASP A 22 -27.70 -24.15 13.81
N ALA A 23 -28.52 -24.78 14.64
CA ALA A 23 -28.78 -24.35 16.00
C ALA A 23 -28.76 -25.57 16.92
N ASP A 24 -27.81 -25.61 17.85
CA ASP A 24 -27.71 -26.61 18.89
C ASP A 24 -28.96 -26.65 19.78
N THR A 25 -29.46 -27.85 20.08
CA THR A 25 -29.95 -28.15 21.44
C THR A 25 -29.76 -29.62 21.78
N SER A 26 -29.29 -29.85 23.01
CA SER A 26 -29.00 -31.17 23.57
C SER A 26 -30.25 -31.97 23.93
N SER A 27 -30.25 -33.29 23.72
CA SER A 27 -30.67 -34.23 24.76
C SER A 27 -30.22 -35.67 24.48
N THR A 28 -30.05 -36.42 25.56
CA THR A 28 -29.61 -37.81 25.62
C THR A 28 -30.68 -38.82 25.19
N THR A 29 -30.31 -39.90 24.51
CA THR A 29 -30.53 -41.29 24.99
C THR A 29 -29.87 -42.34 24.10
N SER A 30 -29.47 -43.46 24.70
CA SER A 30 -28.98 -44.66 24.04
C SER A 30 -30.09 -45.49 23.41
N HIS A 31 -29.83 -46.24 22.33
CA HIS A 31 -30.18 -47.66 22.21
C HIS A 31 -29.53 -48.34 20.98
N THR A 32 -29.30 -49.66 21.09
CA THR A 32 -28.74 -50.60 20.10
C THR A 32 -29.85 -51.41 19.40
N ALA A 33 -29.46 -52.27 18.43
CA ALA A 33 -30.27 -53.23 17.62
C ALA A 33 -30.74 -52.66 16.26
N THR A 34 -30.27 -53.08 15.07
CA THR A 34 -30.22 -54.38 14.32
C THR A 34 -31.45 -54.66 13.45
N GLU A 35 -31.19 -55.10 12.20
CA GLU A 35 -32.14 -55.59 11.18
C GLU A 35 -33.13 -54.54 10.61
N GLY A 36 -33.57 -54.57 9.34
CA GLY A 36 -33.23 -55.41 8.20
C GLY A 36 -34.38 -55.40 7.16
N GLY A 37 -34.13 -55.05 5.88
CA GLY A 37 -35.16 -55.15 4.83
C GLY A 37 -34.95 -54.22 3.62
N PRO A 38 -35.47 -54.55 2.40
CA PRO A 38 -34.82 -54.14 1.14
C PRO A 38 -35.71 -53.40 0.12
N LEU A 39 -35.12 -53.15 -1.07
CA LEU A 39 -35.69 -52.60 -2.32
C LEU A 39 -35.74 -51.05 -2.37
N SER A 40 -35.54 -50.39 -3.52
CA SER A 40 -35.56 -50.87 -4.92
C SER A 40 -34.37 -50.36 -5.77
N ALA A 41 -34.17 -51.00 -6.93
CA ALA A 41 -33.10 -50.68 -7.88
C ALA A 41 -33.55 -49.65 -8.94
N GLY A 42 -32.63 -48.77 -9.36
CA GLY A 42 -32.93 -47.72 -10.35
C GLY A 42 -31.69 -46.95 -10.83
N GLY A 43 -30.67 -47.65 -11.32
CA GLY A 43 -29.45 -47.00 -11.82
C GLY A 43 -28.31 -47.98 -12.04
N SER A 44 -28.18 -48.49 -13.27
CA SER A 44 -27.14 -49.43 -13.67
C SER A 44 -25.75 -48.77 -13.73
N ARG A 45 -25.09 -48.66 -12.58
CA ARG A 45 -23.63 -48.60 -12.57
C ARG A 45 -23.11 -49.86 -13.26
N LEU A 46 -22.43 -49.72 -14.41
CA LEU A 46 -21.51 -50.76 -14.84
C LEU A 46 -20.57 -51.02 -13.66
N ALA A 47 -20.51 -52.28 -13.21
CA ALA A 47 -19.47 -52.71 -12.29
C ALA A 47 -18.12 -52.31 -12.88
N ALA A 48 -17.24 -51.73 -12.06
CA ALA A 48 -15.93 -51.31 -12.52
C ALA A 48 -15.16 -52.56 -12.98
N SER A 49 -15.07 -52.74 -14.30
CA SER A 49 -14.40 -53.88 -14.91
C SER A 49 -12.93 -53.87 -14.50
N THR A 50 -12.55 -54.80 -13.63
CA THR A 50 -11.15 -55.06 -13.26
C THR A 50 -10.36 -55.68 -14.43
N SER A 51 -11.05 -56.13 -15.49
CA SER A 51 -10.46 -56.60 -16.74
C SER A 51 -10.50 -55.52 -17.84
N VAL A 52 -9.42 -55.48 -18.63
CA VAL A 52 -9.39 -54.77 -19.92
C VAL A 52 -10.29 -55.53 -20.92
N PRO A 53 -11.09 -54.84 -21.76
CA PRO A 53 -11.93 -55.52 -22.75
C PRO A 53 -11.10 -56.38 -23.72
N SER A 54 -11.55 -57.59 -24.05
CA SER A 54 -10.79 -58.53 -24.90
C SER A 54 -10.35 -57.93 -26.24
N ALA A 55 -11.24 -57.17 -26.91
CA ALA A 55 -10.93 -56.46 -28.16
C ALA A 55 -9.90 -55.33 -28.00
N VAL A 56 -9.66 -54.84 -26.77
CA VAL A 56 -8.57 -53.90 -26.47
C VAL A 56 -7.26 -54.66 -26.27
N VAL A 57 -7.27 -55.81 -25.58
CA VAL A 57 -6.05 -56.61 -25.31
C VAL A 57 -5.30 -56.95 -26.60
N SER A 58 -5.99 -57.51 -27.61
CA SER A 58 -5.38 -57.80 -28.92
C SER A 58 -4.98 -56.54 -29.68
N PHE A 59 -5.69 -55.41 -29.49
CA PHE A 59 -5.34 -54.14 -30.12
C PHE A 59 -4.08 -53.50 -29.49
N LEU A 60 -3.80 -53.74 -28.20
CA LEU A 60 -2.59 -53.22 -27.54
C LEU A 60 -1.32 -53.76 -28.19
N GLU A 61 -1.32 -55.01 -28.67
CA GLU A 61 -0.21 -55.62 -29.41
C GLU A 61 0.03 -54.97 -30.79
N THR A 62 -0.96 -54.23 -31.32
CA THR A 62 -0.88 -53.52 -32.60
C THR A 62 -0.52 -52.03 -32.48
N LEU A 63 -0.35 -51.52 -31.25
CA LEU A 63 0.04 -50.13 -31.03
C LEU A 63 1.52 -49.94 -31.43
N PRO A 64 1.86 -48.88 -32.19
CA PRO A 64 3.24 -48.58 -32.53
C PRO A 64 4.00 -48.06 -31.31
N SER A 65 5.33 -48.21 -31.34
CA SER A 65 6.23 -47.44 -30.47
C SER A 65 6.14 -45.95 -30.79
N VAL A 66 6.45 -45.10 -29.81
CA VAL A 66 6.64 -43.66 -30.06
C VAL A 66 7.95 -43.48 -30.82
N GLU A 67 7.90 -42.70 -31.90
CA GLU A 67 9.08 -42.32 -32.69
C GLU A 67 9.48 -40.85 -32.41
N GLN A 68 10.74 -40.49 -32.62
CA GLN A 68 11.21 -39.09 -32.48
C GLN A 68 10.44 -38.11 -33.39
N THR A 69 9.92 -38.61 -34.51
CA THR A 69 9.03 -37.92 -35.45
C THR A 69 7.67 -37.59 -34.84
N ASP A 70 7.09 -38.48 -34.01
CA ASP A 70 5.84 -38.22 -33.27
C ASP A 70 6.06 -37.10 -32.23
N GLU A 71 7.17 -37.16 -31.48
CA GLU A 71 7.53 -36.15 -30.47
C GLU A 71 7.78 -34.77 -31.09
N ASN A 72 8.60 -34.70 -32.14
CA ASN A 72 8.89 -33.44 -32.83
C ASN A 72 7.62 -32.81 -33.44
N ALA A 73 6.63 -33.61 -33.81
CA ALA A 73 5.37 -33.13 -34.38
C ALA A 73 4.37 -32.58 -33.34
N ILE A 74 4.51 -32.89 -32.05
CA ILE A 74 3.65 -32.35 -30.97
C ILE A 74 4.23 -31.10 -30.31
N LEU A 75 5.55 -30.93 -30.26
CA LEU A 75 6.21 -29.83 -29.54
C LEU A 75 5.69 -28.42 -29.92
N PRO A 76 5.45 -28.06 -31.20
CA PRO A 76 4.92 -26.73 -31.54
C PRO A 76 3.55 -26.45 -30.92
N ALA A 77 2.66 -27.44 -30.90
CA ALA A 77 1.30 -27.32 -30.39
C ALA A 77 1.22 -27.31 -28.85
N LEU A 78 2.27 -27.79 -28.17
CA LEU A 78 2.40 -27.70 -26.70
C LEU A 78 3.04 -26.37 -26.30
N SER A 79 4.05 -25.92 -27.05
CA SER A 79 4.70 -24.61 -26.87
C SER A 79 3.73 -23.44 -27.05
N GLU A 80 2.82 -23.51 -28.03
CA GLU A 80 1.77 -22.50 -28.26
C GLU A 80 0.87 -22.25 -27.02
N VAL A 81 0.66 -23.28 -26.20
CA VAL A 81 -0.15 -23.19 -24.96
C VAL A 81 0.69 -23.14 -23.68
N GLY A 82 2.02 -23.10 -23.78
CA GLY A 82 2.93 -23.07 -22.64
C GLY A 82 2.85 -24.33 -21.76
N ASP A 83 2.86 -25.50 -22.39
CA ASP A 83 2.95 -26.81 -21.72
C ASP A 83 4.11 -27.63 -22.33
N GLU A 84 4.63 -28.61 -21.59
CA GLU A 84 5.74 -29.47 -22.04
C GLU A 84 5.40 -30.95 -21.81
N PRO A 85 5.80 -31.88 -22.70
CA PRO A 85 5.46 -33.29 -22.58
C PRO A 85 6.26 -33.97 -21.46
N THR A 86 5.55 -34.58 -20.50
CA THR A 86 6.17 -35.34 -19.39
C THR A 86 6.11 -36.85 -19.61
N HIS A 87 5.14 -37.31 -20.40
CA HIS A 87 5.04 -38.69 -20.89
C HIS A 87 4.23 -38.72 -22.18
N VAL A 88 4.72 -39.48 -23.16
CA VAL A 88 4.13 -39.64 -24.49
C VAL A 88 3.99 -41.13 -24.76
N CYS A 89 2.79 -41.59 -25.15
CA CYS A 89 2.57 -42.99 -25.52
C CYS A 89 1.42 -43.16 -26.50
N TRP A 90 1.49 -44.22 -27.31
CA TRP A 90 0.36 -44.65 -28.12
C TRP A 90 -0.65 -45.42 -27.25
N VAL A 91 -1.92 -45.06 -27.37
CA VAL A 91 -3.01 -45.61 -26.55
C VAL A 91 -4.19 -46.08 -27.40
N ALA A 92 -4.83 -47.15 -26.94
CA ALA A 92 -6.14 -47.56 -27.41
C ALA A 92 -7.21 -46.69 -26.73
N LYS A 93 -7.81 -45.76 -27.49
CA LYS A 93 -8.95 -44.96 -27.00
C LYS A 93 -10.26 -45.66 -27.31
N VAL A 94 -11.10 -45.83 -26.28
CA VAL A 94 -12.46 -46.37 -26.40
C VAL A 94 -13.48 -45.27 -26.08
N THR A 95 -14.68 -45.34 -26.66
CA THR A 95 -15.77 -44.38 -26.41
C THR A 95 -17.08 -45.10 -26.11
N VAL A 96 -17.98 -44.46 -25.36
CA VAL A 96 -19.28 -45.07 -25.00
C VAL A 96 -20.14 -45.35 -26.25
N SER A 97 -20.03 -44.51 -27.28
CA SER A 97 -20.74 -44.66 -28.55
C SER A 97 -20.05 -45.57 -29.57
N SER A 98 -18.82 -46.02 -29.32
CA SER A 98 -18.07 -46.91 -30.21
C SER A 98 -17.06 -47.71 -29.38
N PRO A 99 -17.34 -49.00 -29.08
CA PRO A 99 -16.49 -49.84 -28.23
C PRO A 99 -15.23 -50.35 -28.94
N THR A 100 -15.16 -50.21 -30.27
CA THR A 100 -13.95 -50.49 -31.06
C THR A 100 -12.81 -49.54 -30.65
N PRO A 101 -11.65 -50.06 -30.23
CA PRO A 101 -10.51 -49.22 -29.87
C PRO A 101 -9.97 -48.49 -31.10
N VAL A 102 -9.50 -47.26 -30.90
CA VAL A 102 -8.81 -46.50 -31.95
C VAL A 102 -7.51 -45.92 -31.42
N ALA A 103 -6.41 -46.17 -32.12
CA ALA A 103 -5.09 -45.65 -31.78
C ALA A 103 -5.06 -44.12 -31.73
N ARG A 104 -4.49 -43.57 -30.67
CA ARG A 104 -4.23 -42.14 -30.46
C ARG A 104 -2.87 -41.98 -29.80
N LEU A 105 -2.19 -40.87 -30.05
CA LEU A 105 -1.06 -40.48 -29.24
C LEU A 105 -1.60 -39.72 -28.02
N LEU A 106 -1.35 -40.24 -26.82
CA LEU A 106 -1.56 -39.54 -25.55
C LEU A 106 -0.31 -38.74 -25.22
N VAL A 107 -0.51 -37.51 -24.78
CA VAL A 107 0.53 -36.73 -24.11
C VAL A 107 0.00 -36.32 -22.75
N LEU A 108 0.75 -36.62 -21.70
CA LEU A 108 0.57 -36.05 -20.37
C LEU A 108 1.58 -34.91 -20.23
N GLY A 109 1.10 -33.67 -20.24
CA GLY A 109 1.92 -32.48 -20.00
C GLY A 109 2.15 -32.23 -18.52
N HIS A 110 2.67 -31.05 -18.18
CA HIS A 110 2.66 -30.55 -16.80
C HIS A 110 1.24 -30.15 -16.37
N TYR A 111 0.45 -29.58 -17.28
CA TYR A 111 -0.84 -28.96 -16.94
C TYR A 111 -2.06 -29.66 -17.55
N ARG A 112 -1.90 -30.31 -18.72
CA ARG A 112 -3.02 -30.93 -19.46
C ARG A 112 -2.73 -32.36 -19.94
N ALA A 113 -3.79 -33.14 -20.12
CA ALA A 113 -3.76 -34.34 -20.95
C ALA A 113 -4.28 -34.03 -22.37
N TYR A 114 -3.53 -34.44 -23.39
CA TYR A 114 -3.82 -34.23 -24.81
C TYR A 114 -4.00 -35.55 -25.55
N ILE A 115 -4.87 -35.57 -26.57
CA ILE A 115 -5.10 -36.75 -27.40
C ILE A 115 -5.05 -36.39 -28.88
N PHE A 116 -3.97 -36.79 -29.55
CA PHE A 116 -3.73 -36.54 -30.97
C PHE A 116 -4.23 -37.70 -31.85
N LYS A 117 -4.55 -37.39 -33.11
CA LYS A 117 -4.92 -38.38 -34.14
C LYS A 117 -3.73 -38.56 -35.10
N LYS A 118 -3.42 -39.81 -35.48
CA LYS A 118 -2.33 -40.13 -36.43
C LYS A 118 -2.38 -39.35 -37.75
N ALA A 119 -3.58 -39.02 -38.24
CA ALA A 119 -3.79 -38.25 -39.48
C ALA A 119 -3.63 -36.71 -39.35
N VAL A 120 -3.08 -36.20 -38.23
CA VAL A 120 -2.90 -34.75 -37.99
C VAL A 120 -1.42 -34.33 -38.03
N PHE A 121 -0.48 -35.27 -37.87
CA PHE A 121 0.96 -34.96 -37.92
C PHE A 121 1.33 -34.32 -39.26
N GLY A 122 1.99 -33.16 -39.20
CA GLY A 122 2.39 -32.36 -40.37
C GLY A 122 1.25 -31.65 -41.13
N SER A 123 -0.03 -31.81 -40.72
CA SER A 123 -1.17 -31.35 -41.54
C SER A 123 -1.74 -29.97 -41.15
N GLY A 124 -1.17 -29.28 -40.16
CA GLY A 124 -1.67 -27.99 -39.66
C GLY A 124 -3.10 -27.97 -39.12
N ARG A 125 -3.67 -29.13 -38.74
CA ARG A 125 -5.06 -29.24 -38.25
C ARG A 125 -5.12 -29.17 -36.72
N GLU A 126 -6.08 -28.42 -36.21
CA GLU A 126 -6.24 -28.08 -34.78
C GLU A 126 -6.25 -29.26 -33.79
N LEU A 127 -5.83 -28.91 -32.56
CA LEU A 127 -5.84 -29.73 -31.36
C LEU A 127 -7.26 -30.24 -30.99
N ARG A 128 -7.63 -31.43 -31.46
CA ARG A 128 -9.03 -31.93 -31.41
C ARG A 128 -9.61 -32.24 -30.01
N ARG A 129 -8.81 -32.26 -28.93
CA ARG A 129 -9.25 -32.28 -27.51
C ARG A 129 -8.06 -32.31 -26.54
N SER A 130 -8.07 -31.43 -25.53
CA SER A 130 -7.21 -31.48 -24.34
C SER A 130 -8.04 -31.23 -23.07
N GLY A 131 -7.53 -31.62 -21.91
CA GLY A 131 -8.16 -31.37 -20.62
C GLY A 131 -7.15 -30.99 -19.55
N HIS A 132 -7.36 -29.85 -18.90
CA HIS A 132 -6.50 -29.33 -17.83
C HIS A 132 -6.74 -30.06 -16.51
N TYR A 133 -5.70 -30.28 -15.72
CA TYR A 133 -5.79 -31.07 -14.50
C TYR A 133 -6.63 -30.40 -13.39
N TYR A 134 -6.73 -29.06 -13.34
CA TYR A 134 -7.74 -28.36 -12.51
C TYR A 134 -9.21 -28.66 -12.88
N ALA A 135 -9.47 -29.16 -14.09
CA ALA A 135 -10.81 -29.57 -14.52
C ALA A 135 -11.06 -31.09 -14.32
N LEU A 136 -10.12 -31.84 -13.73
CA LEU A 136 -10.34 -33.25 -13.39
C LEU A 136 -11.29 -33.35 -12.19
N SER A 137 -12.42 -34.02 -12.37
CA SER A 137 -13.29 -34.41 -11.25
C SER A 137 -12.96 -35.80 -10.73
N GLU A 138 -12.64 -36.76 -11.62
CA GLU A 138 -12.24 -38.11 -11.23
C GLU A 138 -11.09 -38.66 -12.08
N VAL A 139 -10.18 -39.39 -11.42
CA VAL A 139 -9.12 -40.21 -12.04
C VAL A 139 -9.35 -41.66 -11.61
N GLU A 140 -9.60 -42.54 -12.58
CA GLU A 140 -10.00 -43.93 -12.36
C GLU A 140 -9.01 -44.89 -13.05
N SER A 141 -8.48 -45.86 -12.31
CA SER A 141 -7.63 -46.93 -12.81
C SER A 141 -7.86 -48.21 -12.00
N CYS A 142 -8.68 -49.12 -12.53
CA CYS A 142 -8.95 -50.42 -11.91
C CYS A 142 -8.06 -51.56 -12.46
N HIS A 143 -7.15 -51.25 -13.39
CA HIS A 143 -6.21 -52.19 -14.00
C HIS A 143 -4.88 -51.46 -14.33
N PRO A 144 -3.70 -52.11 -14.23
CA PRO A 144 -2.40 -51.50 -14.55
C PRO A 144 -2.31 -50.82 -15.92
N ASP A 145 -3.05 -51.32 -16.90
CA ASP A 145 -3.02 -50.80 -18.28
C ASP A 145 -4.16 -49.82 -18.61
N ALA A 146 -5.04 -49.51 -17.65
CA ALA A 146 -6.23 -48.71 -17.89
C ALA A 146 -6.17 -47.37 -17.14
N LEU A 147 -6.35 -46.26 -17.87
CA LEU A 147 -6.45 -44.91 -17.34
C LEU A 147 -7.72 -44.24 -17.83
N ILE A 148 -8.53 -43.79 -16.88
CA ILE A 148 -9.76 -43.03 -17.12
C ILE A 148 -9.61 -41.65 -16.48
N LEU A 149 -9.86 -40.62 -17.27
CA LEU A 149 -9.88 -39.23 -16.83
C LEU A 149 -11.27 -38.64 -17.11
N LYS A 150 -11.93 -38.09 -16.08
CA LYS A 150 -13.22 -37.39 -16.21
C LYS A 150 -12.99 -35.92 -15.96
N PHE A 151 -13.43 -35.09 -16.92
CA PHE A 151 -13.29 -33.65 -16.85
C PHE A 151 -14.66 -32.99 -16.73
N GLU A 152 -14.78 -32.13 -15.72
CA GLU A 152 -15.91 -31.22 -15.50
C GLU A 152 -15.39 -29.80 -15.72
N LYS A 153 -16.02 -29.05 -16.64
CA LYS A 153 -15.68 -27.65 -16.93
C LYS A 153 -16.88 -26.79 -16.56
N GLU A 154 -16.66 -25.70 -15.84
CA GLU A 154 -17.68 -24.67 -15.56
C GLU A 154 -18.29 -24.07 -16.84
N PHE A 155 -17.61 -24.19 -17.99
CA PHE A 155 -17.93 -23.48 -19.24
C PHE A 155 -18.06 -24.39 -20.49
N THR A 156 -18.38 -25.69 -20.34
CA THR A 156 -18.75 -26.54 -21.50
C THR A 156 -19.99 -27.36 -21.19
N THR A 157 -20.92 -27.42 -22.14
CA THR A 157 -22.28 -27.97 -21.95
C THR A 157 -22.36 -29.45 -21.55
N HIS A 158 -21.27 -30.22 -21.65
CA HIS A 158 -21.24 -31.63 -21.26
C HIS A 158 -19.88 -32.02 -20.66
N PRO A 159 -19.84 -32.74 -19.52
CA PRO A 159 -18.61 -33.34 -19.02
C PRO A 159 -18.11 -34.40 -20.01
N TYR A 160 -16.78 -34.56 -20.12
CA TYR A 160 -16.19 -35.52 -21.06
C TYR A 160 -15.18 -36.45 -20.40
N ARG A 161 -15.15 -37.68 -20.90
CA ARG A 161 -14.31 -38.77 -20.39
C ARG A 161 -13.28 -39.17 -21.43
N PHE A 162 -12.04 -39.35 -21.00
CA PHE A 162 -11.03 -40.12 -21.72
C PHE A 162 -10.98 -41.51 -21.09
N THR A 163 -11.20 -42.55 -21.90
CA THR A 163 -11.02 -43.96 -21.51
C THR A 163 -9.91 -44.53 -22.38
N LEU A 164 -8.75 -44.73 -21.78
CA LEU A 164 -7.48 -44.99 -22.48
C LEU A 164 -6.85 -46.27 -21.94
N TYR A 165 -6.26 -47.06 -22.84
CA TYR A 165 -5.53 -48.26 -22.47
C TYR A 165 -4.17 -48.30 -23.17
N ALA A 166 -3.11 -48.59 -22.40
CA ALA A 166 -1.78 -48.94 -22.88
C ALA A 166 -1.01 -49.65 -21.75
N LYS A 167 -0.02 -50.47 -22.10
CA LYS A 167 0.74 -51.26 -21.11
C LYS A 167 1.37 -50.35 -20.04
N GLY A 168 1.05 -50.57 -18.76
CA GLY A 168 1.54 -49.78 -17.61
C GLY A 168 0.89 -48.41 -17.37
N LEU A 169 0.10 -47.88 -18.33
CA LEU A 169 -0.43 -46.51 -18.32
C LEU A 169 -1.29 -46.16 -17.10
N GLY A 170 -2.06 -47.13 -16.60
CA GLY A 170 -2.91 -46.97 -15.42
C GLY A 170 -2.11 -46.82 -14.11
N THR A 171 -0.83 -47.19 -14.08
CA THR A 171 0.06 -46.98 -12.95
C THR A 171 0.91 -45.71 -13.16
N GLU A 172 1.56 -45.60 -14.32
CA GLU A 172 2.43 -44.45 -14.64
C GLU A 172 1.66 -43.14 -14.76
N GLY A 173 0.55 -43.13 -15.50
CA GLY A 173 -0.27 -41.93 -15.69
C GLY A 173 -0.93 -41.44 -14.41
N VAL A 174 -1.30 -42.35 -13.50
CA VAL A 174 -1.76 -41.98 -12.14
C VAL A 174 -0.65 -41.27 -11.37
N ALA A 175 0.56 -41.83 -11.35
CA ALA A 175 1.70 -41.24 -10.66
C ALA A 175 2.10 -39.86 -11.22
N ILE A 176 2.11 -39.71 -12.55
CA ILE A 176 2.42 -38.44 -13.23
C ILE A 176 1.39 -37.37 -12.88
N ILE A 177 0.11 -37.63 -13.09
CA ILE A 177 -0.96 -36.65 -12.83
C ILE A 177 -1.01 -36.28 -11.34
N GLN A 178 -0.80 -37.25 -10.45
CA GLN A 178 -0.76 -37.01 -9.01
C GLN A 178 0.45 -36.15 -8.62
N ARG A 179 1.63 -36.36 -9.21
CA ARG A 179 2.84 -35.55 -8.98
C ARG A 179 2.61 -34.10 -9.45
N GLN A 180 2.14 -33.90 -10.68
CA GLN A 180 1.92 -32.55 -11.24
C GLN A 180 0.92 -31.75 -10.40
N LEU A 181 -0.26 -32.33 -10.10
CA LEU A 181 -1.25 -31.68 -9.25
C LEU A 181 -0.71 -31.37 -7.84
N SER A 182 0.11 -32.25 -7.27
CA SER A 182 0.69 -32.02 -5.94
C SER A 182 1.69 -30.86 -5.96
N PHE A 183 2.50 -30.72 -7.02
CA PHE A 183 3.50 -29.66 -7.17
C PHE A 183 2.87 -28.26 -7.10
N TYR A 184 1.99 -27.91 -8.05
CA TYR A 184 1.40 -26.56 -8.12
C TYR A 184 0.11 -26.36 -7.31
N SER A 185 -0.40 -27.40 -6.63
CA SER A 185 -1.64 -27.31 -5.82
C SER A 185 -1.48 -27.82 -4.37
N HIS A 186 -0.25 -27.97 -3.85
CA HIS A 186 -0.02 -28.47 -2.49
C HIS A 186 -0.82 -27.70 -1.42
N ASN A 187 -0.91 -26.38 -1.55
CA ASN A 187 -1.64 -25.50 -0.65
C ASN A 187 -3.17 -25.51 -0.81
N PHE A 188 -3.72 -26.18 -1.82
CA PHE A 188 -5.16 -26.13 -2.10
C PHE A 188 -5.92 -27.08 -1.16
N PRO A 189 -7.10 -26.67 -0.65
CA PRO A 189 -7.96 -27.53 0.15
C PRO A 189 -8.31 -28.86 -0.55
N PRO A 190 -8.44 -30.00 0.17
CA PRO A 190 -8.67 -31.31 -0.42
C PRO A 190 -9.84 -31.42 -1.40
N ARG A 191 -10.88 -30.57 -1.24
CA ARG A 191 -12.05 -30.51 -2.14
C ARG A 191 -11.74 -30.08 -3.59
N TYR A 192 -10.55 -29.52 -3.85
CA TYR A 192 -10.10 -29.17 -5.20
C TYR A 192 -9.23 -30.26 -5.84
N ARG A 193 -9.03 -31.39 -5.16
CA ARG A 193 -8.31 -32.55 -5.70
C ARG A 193 -9.33 -33.49 -6.37
N PRO A 194 -9.01 -34.08 -7.54
CA PRO A 194 -9.89 -35.06 -8.18
C PRO A 194 -10.11 -36.27 -7.26
N ARG A 195 -11.26 -36.94 -7.44
CA ARG A 195 -11.53 -38.22 -6.80
C ARG A 195 -10.65 -39.30 -7.43
N TRP A 196 -9.83 -39.96 -6.62
CA TRP A 196 -8.98 -41.07 -7.05
C TRP A 196 -9.69 -42.40 -6.83
N ILE A 197 -9.87 -43.18 -7.90
CA ILE A 197 -10.48 -44.52 -7.89
C ILE A 197 -9.43 -45.49 -8.46
N VAL A 198 -8.48 -45.92 -7.63
CA VAL A 198 -7.34 -46.74 -8.04
C VAL A 198 -7.39 -48.10 -7.34
N ALA A 199 -7.31 -49.19 -8.10
CA ALA A 199 -7.33 -50.56 -7.59
C ALA A 199 -6.14 -51.41 -8.11
N PRO A 200 -5.44 -52.17 -7.25
CA PRO A 200 -5.46 -52.04 -5.79
C PRO A 200 -4.94 -50.66 -5.35
N PRO A 201 -5.33 -50.15 -4.17
CA PRO A 201 -4.95 -48.81 -3.71
C PRO A 201 -3.44 -48.56 -3.69
N SER A 202 -2.62 -49.60 -3.48
CA SER A 202 -1.15 -49.56 -3.49
C SER A 202 -0.53 -49.17 -4.84
N ARG A 203 -1.28 -49.15 -5.95
CA ARG A 203 -0.79 -48.59 -7.24
C ARG A 203 -0.85 -47.07 -7.28
N ARG A 204 -1.52 -46.43 -6.31
CA ARG A 204 -1.44 -44.99 -6.12
C ARG A 204 -0.22 -44.72 -5.23
N PRO A 205 0.82 -44.01 -5.71
CA PRO A 205 1.96 -43.70 -4.87
C PRO A 205 1.53 -42.80 -3.71
N ASP A 206 2.05 -43.10 -2.52
CA ASP A 206 2.13 -42.12 -1.45
C ASP A 206 3.03 -40.99 -1.95
N VAL A 207 2.41 -39.87 -2.31
CA VAL A 207 3.16 -38.64 -2.59
C VAL A 207 3.58 -38.11 -1.24
N ASP A 208 4.81 -38.41 -0.88
CA ASP A 208 5.47 -37.83 0.27
C ASP A 208 5.58 -36.32 0.04
N VAL A 209 4.66 -35.58 0.65
CA VAL A 209 4.59 -34.12 0.55
C VAL A 209 5.88 -33.51 1.10
N ALA A 210 6.49 -34.14 2.11
CA ALA A 210 7.76 -33.74 2.65
C ALA A 210 8.93 -33.96 1.67
N ALA A 211 8.84 -34.88 0.71
CA ALA A 211 9.85 -35.05 -0.34
C ALA A 211 9.77 -33.95 -1.41
N ALA A 212 8.57 -33.48 -1.73
CA ALA A 212 8.38 -32.30 -2.60
C ALA A 212 8.79 -30.99 -1.90
N GLU A 213 8.70 -30.93 -0.58
CA GLU A 213 9.26 -29.84 0.24
C GLU A 213 10.80 -29.96 0.38
N ALA A 214 11.34 -31.18 0.50
CA ALA A 214 12.76 -31.43 0.76
C ALA A 214 13.70 -31.30 -0.46
N THR A 215 13.19 -31.32 -1.70
CA THR A 215 14.00 -30.98 -2.89
C THR A 215 14.31 -29.49 -3.00
N GLY A 216 13.77 -28.65 -2.11
CA GLY A 216 13.78 -27.19 -2.26
C GLY A 216 12.82 -26.68 -3.34
N ASP A 217 12.07 -27.59 -3.98
CA ASP A 217 11.23 -27.33 -5.15
C ASP A 217 9.73 -27.31 -4.79
N GLY A 218 9.40 -27.03 -3.52
CA GLY A 218 8.02 -26.74 -3.07
C GLY A 218 7.42 -25.45 -3.66
N GLY A 219 8.09 -24.88 -4.68
CA GLY A 219 7.82 -23.58 -5.27
C GLY A 219 8.21 -22.43 -4.34
N LEU A 220 9.18 -21.64 -4.78
CA LEU A 220 9.54 -20.32 -4.26
C LEU A 220 8.27 -19.51 -3.90
N ALA A 221 8.31 -18.78 -2.78
CA ALA A 221 7.21 -17.99 -2.23
C ALA A 221 5.90 -18.79 -2.03
N GLY A 222 6.01 -20.02 -1.49
CA GLY A 222 4.87 -20.85 -1.10
C GLY A 222 4.05 -21.37 -2.29
N GLY A 223 4.72 -21.85 -3.34
CA GLY A 223 4.10 -22.41 -4.53
C GLY A 223 3.57 -21.40 -5.54
N ILE A 224 3.81 -20.10 -5.36
CA ILE A 224 3.14 -19.06 -6.17
C ILE A 224 3.49 -19.17 -7.65
N ILE A 225 4.75 -19.42 -8.01
CA ILE A 225 5.20 -19.49 -9.41
C ILE A 225 4.63 -20.75 -10.11
N PRO A 226 4.74 -21.98 -9.56
CA PRO A 226 4.05 -23.15 -10.10
C PRO A 226 2.54 -22.94 -10.26
N ALA A 227 1.87 -22.40 -9.24
CA ALA A 227 0.43 -22.14 -9.27
C ALA A 227 0.06 -21.08 -10.34
N TYR A 228 0.85 -20.03 -10.48
CA TYR A 228 0.68 -18.98 -11.50
C TYR A 228 0.84 -19.51 -12.93
N ARG A 229 1.86 -20.35 -13.19
CA ARG A 229 2.05 -21.00 -14.49
C ARG A 229 0.87 -21.93 -14.82
N ALA A 230 0.44 -22.74 -13.85
CA ALA A 230 -0.73 -23.62 -14.00
C ALA A 230 -2.03 -22.84 -14.24
N PHE A 231 -2.27 -21.73 -13.53
CA PHE A 231 -3.45 -20.90 -13.79
C PHE A 231 -3.38 -20.14 -15.10
N SER A 232 -2.18 -19.74 -15.56
CA SER A 232 -2.01 -19.12 -16.87
C SER A 232 -2.41 -20.12 -17.97
N ASN A 233 -1.87 -21.34 -17.90
CA ASN A 233 -2.26 -22.42 -18.82
C ASN A 233 -3.77 -22.76 -18.71
N TYR A 234 -4.35 -22.82 -17.51
CA TYR A 234 -5.79 -23.05 -17.32
C TYR A 234 -6.67 -21.99 -17.98
N TYR A 235 -6.28 -20.72 -17.89
CA TYR A 235 -6.97 -19.59 -18.52
C TYR A 235 -6.56 -19.35 -19.98
N GLU A 236 -5.77 -20.26 -20.58
CA GLU A 236 -5.34 -20.22 -21.98
C GLU A 236 -4.52 -18.95 -22.29
N LEU A 237 -3.63 -18.61 -21.35
CA LEU A 237 -2.66 -17.52 -21.40
C LEU A 237 -1.24 -18.06 -21.22
N LEU A 238 -0.28 -17.48 -21.92
CA LEU A 238 1.14 -17.68 -21.61
C LEU A 238 1.50 -16.96 -20.29
N PRO A 239 2.36 -17.54 -19.44
CA PRO A 239 2.83 -16.88 -18.23
C PRO A 239 3.77 -15.72 -18.58
N ASP A 240 3.73 -14.66 -17.77
CA ASP A 240 4.58 -13.48 -17.96
C ASP A 240 5.94 -13.66 -17.27
N ASP A 241 7.01 -13.71 -18.05
CA ASP A 241 8.37 -13.96 -17.53
C ASP A 241 8.90 -12.82 -16.65
N ALA A 242 8.46 -11.57 -16.84
CA ALA A 242 8.87 -10.45 -16.00
C ALA A 242 8.22 -10.54 -14.62
N LEU A 243 6.94 -10.94 -14.56
CA LEU A 243 6.28 -11.26 -13.29
C LEU A 243 6.91 -12.48 -12.60
N ILE A 244 7.29 -13.52 -13.34
CA ILE A 244 7.98 -14.69 -12.78
C ILE A 244 9.32 -14.27 -12.17
N ALA A 245 10.16 -13.54 -12.91
CA ALA A 245 11.45 -13.07 -12.40
C ALA A 245 11.29 -12.20 -11.15
N TYR A 246 10.28 -11.33 -11.11
CA TYR A 246 9.96 -10.53 -9.92
C TYR A 246 9.51 -11.39 -8.72
N LEU A 247 8.69 -12.42 -8.94
CA LEU A 247 8.29 -13.36 -7.89
C LEU A 247 9.48 -14.19 -7.35
N GLN A 248 10.48 -14.49 -8.19
CA GLN A 248 11.73 -15.15 -7.76
C GLN A 248 12.56 -14.20 -6.89
N GLU A 249 12.74 -12.95 -7.32
CA GLU A 249 13.47 -11.92 -6.57
C GLU A 249 12.86 -11.69 -5.17
N LEU A 250 11.52 -11.66 -5.05
CA LEU A 250 10.85 -11.53 -3.75
C LEU A 250 11.12 -12.71 -2.82
N ASP A 251 11.23 -13.94 -3.33
CA ASP A 251 11.55 -15.11 -2.50
C ASP A 251 13.02 -15.16 -2.09
N GLU A 252 13.95 -14.84 -3.01
CA GLU A 252 15.38 -14.73 -2.72
C GLU A 252 15.66 -13.72 -1.58
N ARG A 253 14.93 -12.59 -1.60
CA ARG A 253 14.97 -11.55 -0.55
C ARG A 253 14.12 -11.88 0.69
N LYS A 254 13.31 -12.95 0.66
CA LYS A 254 12.33 -13.36 1.68
C LYS A 254 11.30 -12.27 2.00
N GLU A 255 10.92 -11.48 1.00
CA GLU A 255 9.89 -10.45 1.09
C GLU A 255 8.49 -11.08 1.06
N THR A 256 7.68 -10.84 2.10
CA THR A 256 6.26 -11.27 2.17
C THR A 256 5.28 -10.20 1.67
N VAL A 257 5.80 -9.12 1.07
CA VAL A 257 5.03 -8.01 0.51
C VAL A 257 5.07 -8.07 -1.01
N LEU A 258 3.96 -8.49 -1.62
CA LEU A 258 3.81 -8.52 -3.07
C LEU A 258 3.39 -7.14 -3.59
N ASP A 259 4.37 -6.32 -3.96
CA ASP A 259 4.14 -4.99 -4.53
C ASP A 259 4.16 -5.03 -6.07
N LEU A 260 2.96 -5.19 -6.64
CA LEU A 260 2.75 -5.29 -8.08
C LEU A 260 3.07 -4.00 -8.84
N SER A 261 3.29 -2.88 -8.13
CA SER A 261 3.74 -1.59 -8.68
C SER A 261 5.24 -1.57 -9.00
N ARG A 262 6.04 -2.47 -8.39
CA ARG A 262 7.46 -2.70 -8.72
C ARG A 262 7.63 -3.62 -9.93
N CYS A 263 6.63 -4.43 -10.24
CA CYS A 263 6.67 -5.37 -11.36
C CYS A 263 6.46 -4.65 -12.70
N GLY A 264 7.56 -4.39 -13.43
CA GLY A 264 7.48 -3.76 -14.74
C GLY A 264 6.89 -4.69 -15.81
N GLY A 265 5.84 -4.24 -16.51
CA GLY A 265 5.22 -4.96 -17.63
C GLY A 265 3.69 -4.94 -17.57
N THR A 266 3.04 -5.40 -18.65
CA THR A 266 1.57 -5.47 -18.77
C THR A 266 1.06 -6.89 -18.56
N PHE A 267 1.32 -7.47 -17.38
CA PHE A 267 0.87 -8.81 -17.03
C PHE A 267 -0.63 -8.86 -16.70
N ARG A 268 -1.27 -10.01 -16.93
CA ARG A 268 -2.68 -10.22 -16.56
C ARG A 268 -2.80 -10.62 -15.10
N LEU A 269 -3.64 -9.92 -14.34
CA LEU A 269 -3.88 -10.23 -12.92
C LEU A 269 -4.62 -11.55 -12.68
N LYS A 270 -5.50 -11.99 -13.60
CA LYS A 270 -6.43 -13.12 -13.39
C LYS A 270 -5.74 -14.43 -12.97
N PRO A 271 -4.64 -14.90 -13.60
CA PRO A 271 -3.95 -16.11 -13.15
C PRO A 271 -3.25 -15.92 -11.80
N LEU A 272 -2.67 -14.73 -11.55
CA LEU A 272 -1.95 -14.42 -10.32
C LEU A 272 -2.90 -14.40 -9.11
N VAL A 273 -4.08 -13.78 -9.22
CA VAL A 273 -5.04 -13.73 -8.11
C VAL A 273 -5.70 -15.08 -7.83
N ALA A 274 -5.84 -15.94 -8.86
CA ALA A 274 -6.23 -17.33 -8.68
C ALA A 274 -5.15 -18.12 -7.89
N ALA A 275 -3.86 -17.89 -8.17
CA ALA A 275 -2.75 -18.47 -7.40
C ALA A 275 -2.71 -17.94 -5.95
N LEU A 276 -2.88 -16.63 -5.75
CA LEU A 276 -2.90 -16.00 -4.43
C LEU A 276 -4.04 -16.49 -3.52
N LYS A 277 -5.16 -16.94 -4.09
CA LYS A 277 -6.34 -17.43 -3.36
C LYS A 277 -6.04 -18.54 -2.33
N HIS A 278 -4.97 -19.32 -2.56
CA HIS A 278 -4.51 -20.36 -1.65
C HIS A 278 -3.03 -20.21 -1.24
N ASN A 279 -2.35 -19.13 -1.62
CA ASN A 279 -0.98 -18.88 -1.21
C ASN A 279 -0.91 -18.55 0.30
N LYS A 280 0.09 -19.12 0.98
CA LYS A 280 0.33 -18.97 2.42
C LYS A 280 1.62 -18.20 2.76
N TYR A 281 2.24 -17.55 1.77
CA TYR A 281 3.54 -16.89 1.92
C TYR A 281 3.38 -15.36 1.97
N PHE A 282 2.66 -14.77 1.01
CA PHE A 282 2.45 -13.33 0.99
C PHE A 282 1.41 -12.91 2.03
N THR A 283 1.78 -11.94 2.86
CA THR A 283 0.93 -11.33 3.89
C THR A 283 0.42 -9.95 3.50
N SER A 284 1.06 -9.31 2.51
CA SER A 284 0.62 -8.04 1.94
C SER A 284 0.54 -8.11 0.42
N VAL A 285 -0.50 -7.51 -0.16
CA VAL A 285 -0.57 -7.18 -1.58
C VAL A 285 -0.68 -5.67 -1.76
N VAL A 286 0.13 -5.10 -2.66
CA VAL A 286 0.20 -3.67 -2.94
C VAL A 286 0.07 -3.43 -4.44
N VAL A 287 -0.79 -2.50 -4.84
CA VAL A 287 -0.98 -2.03 -6.22
C VAL A 287 -1.14 -0.51 -6.20
N ARG A 288 -0.22 0.24 -6.79
CA ARG A 288 -0.25 1.71 -6.79
C ARG A 288 -0.04 2.30 -8.18
N ASP A 289 -0.62 3.48 -8.38
CA ASP A 289 -0.22 4.49 -9.38
C ASP A 289 -0.17 4.01 -10.85
N GLU A 290 -0.89 2.93 -11.16
CA GLU A 290 -1.08 2.41 -12.52
C GLU A 290 -2.59 2.21 -12.77
N PRO A 291 -3.15 2.69 -13.90
CA PRO A 291 -4.57 2.53 -14.22
C PRO A 291 -4.92 1.07 -14.47
N ARG A 292 -5.40 0.40 -13.42
CA ARG A 292 -5.88 -0.98 -13.39
C ARG A 292 -7.22 -0.99 -12.67
N ASP A 293 -8.26 -0.56 -13.37
CA ASP A 293 -9.66 -0.49 -12.91
C ASP A 293 -10.15 -1.79 -12.22
N THR A 294 -9.72 -2.93 -12.77
CA THR A 294 -10.01 -4.27 -12.28
C THR A 294 -9.17 -4.72 -11.07
N ALA A 295 -8.16 -3.97 -10.62
CA ALA A 295 -7.26 -4.40 -9.56
C ALA A 295 -7.98 -4.66 -8.22
N VAL A 296 -8.91 -3.79 -7.81
CA VAL A 296 -9.71 -4.02 -6.59
C VAL A 296 -10.57 -5.28 -6.71
N SER A 297 -11.20 -5.51 -7.87
CA SER A 297 -11.95 -6.76 -8.13
C SER A 297 -11.04 -8.00 -8.14
N ALA A 298 -9.83 -7.89 -8.70
CA ALA A 298 -8.87 -8.98 -8.74
C ALA A 298 -8.37 -9.35 -7.33
N VAL A 299 -8.07 -8.35 -6.49
CA VAL A 299 -7.72 -8.58 -5.08
C VAL A 299 -8.91 -9.17 -4.31
N ALA A 300 -10.14 -8.71 -4.55
CA ALA A 300 -11.33 -9.33 -3.99
C ALA A 300 -11.44 -10.82 -4.37
N ILE A 301 -11.13 -11.20 -5.61
CA ILE A 301 -11.11 -12.61 -6.04
C ILE A 301 -10.10 -13.46 -5.25
N ALA A 302 -8.90 -12.93 -4.97
CA ALA A 302 -7.91 -13.62 -4.11
C ALA A 302 -8.46 -13.80 -2.68
N LEU A 303 -9.09 -12.77 -2.11
CA LEU A 303 -9.65 -12.78 -0.76
C LEU A 303 -10.86 -13.73 -0.57
N ILE A 304 -11.43 -14.33 -1.63
CA ILE A 304 -12.56 -15.27 -1.51
C ILE A 304 -12.24 -16.47 -0.59
N ARG A 305 -10.97 -16.93 -0.58
CA ARG A 305 -10.51 -18.04 0.28
C ARG A 305 -9.13 -17.85 0.90
N ASN A 306 -8.47 -16.71 0.65
CA ASN A 306 -7.16 -16.46 1.26
C ASN A 306 -7.33 -16.16 2.77
N ALA A 307 -6.44 -16.70 3.59
CA ALA A 307 -6.41 -16.58 5.05
C ALA A 307 -5.02 -16.12 5.57
N THR A 308 -4.28 -15.40 4.73
CA THR A 308 -2.86 -15.02 4.98
C THR A 308 -2.59 -13.55 4.68
N LEU A 309 -3.27 -12.97 3.68
CA LEU A 309 -3.23 -11.55 3.36
C LEU A 309 -3.86 -10.73 4.49
N SER A 310 -3.02 -10.13 5.33
CA SER A 310 -3.44 -9.20 6.38
C SER A 310 -3.45 -7.74 5.91
N ARG A 311 -2.67 -7.42 4.86
CA ARG A 311 -2.56 -6.07 4.31
C ARG A 311 -2.95 -6.03 2.82
N VAL A 312 -3.89 -5.14 2.51
CA VAL A 312 -4.39 -4.88 1.16
C VAL A 312 -4.26 -3.39 0.89
N GLU A 313 -3.40 -3.05 -0.06
CA GLU A 313 -3.20 -1.67 -0.51
C GLU A 313 -3.44 -1.55 -2.01
N VAL A 314 -4.45 -0.76 -2.39
CA VAL A 314 -4.80 -0.50 -3.78
C VAL A 314 -5.04 1.00 -3.93
N THR A 315 -4.10 1.71 -4.55
CA THR A 315 -4.04 3.18 -4.54
C THR A 315 -3.96 3.77 -5.95
N ASN A 316 -4.78 4.79 -6.24
CA ASN A 316 -4.80 5.52 -7.52
C ASN A 316 -5.02 4.66 -8.79
N VAL A 317 -5.55 3.45 -8.67
CA VAL A 317 -5.68 2.50 -9.80
C VAL A 317 -6.87 2.77 -10.73
N GLY A 318 -7.68 3.80 -10.47
CA GLY A 318 -8.89 4.09 -11.26
C GLY A 318 -10.06 3.13 -11.00
N ALA A 319 -10.11 2.46 -9.85
CA ALA A 319 -11.16 1.50 -9.53
C ALA A 319 -12.56 2.13 -9.44
N THR A 320 -13.55 1.34 -9.88
CA THR A 320 -14.97 1.70 -9.95
C THR A 320 -15.75 1.25 -8.70
N ALA A 321 -16.91 1.87 -8.46
CA ALA A 321 -17.83 1.51 -7.37
C ALA A 321 -18.15 0.00 -7.32
N GLU A 322 -18.33 -0.65 -8.48
CA GLU A 322 -18.66 -2.08 -8.56
C GLU A 322 -17.55 -2.98 -7.98
N SER A 323 -16.29 -2.59 -8.16
CA SER A 323 -15.16 -3.36 -7.59
C SER A 323 -15.18 -3.34 -6.05
N PHE A 324 -15.65 -2.25 -5.43
CA PHE A 324 -15.81 -2.16 -3.99
C PHE A 324 -16.99 -2.98 -3.46
N LYS A 325 -18.07 -3.13 -4.26
CA LYS A 325 -19.15 -4.05 -3.91
C LYS A 325 -18.67 -5.50 -3.83
N ASN A 326 -17.86 -5.91 -4.80
CA ASN A 326 -17.26 -7.24 -4.81
C ASN A 326 -16.34 -7.45 -3.60
N LEU A 327 -15.51 -6.45 -3.25
CA LEU A 327 -14.69 -6.49 -2.05
C LEU A 327 -15.53 -6.62 -0.76
N GLY A 328 -16.58 -5.82 -0.60
CA GLY A 328 -17.48 -5.88 0.55
C GLY A 328 -18.18 -7.24 0.71
N LYS A 329 -18.72 -7.79 -0.40
CA LYS A 329 -19.30 -9.15 -0.44
C LYS A 329 -18.29 -10.22 0.00
N VAL A 330 -17.04 -10.11 -0.46
CA VAL A 330 -15.99 -11.09 -0.13
C VAL A 330 -15.56 -11.02 1.33
N LEU A 331 -15.35 -9.82 1.89
CA LEU A 331 -15.03 -9.66 3.31
C LEU A 331 -16.14 -10.23 4.19
N ARG A 332 -17.41 -9.97 3.85
CA ARG A 332 -18.56 -10.57 4.54
C ARG A 332 -18.60 -12.10 4.44
N GLY A 333 -18.23 -12.66 3.29
CA GLY A 333 -18.37 -14.09 2.99
C GLY A 333 -17.19 -14.99 3.40
N ASN A 334 -15.99 -14.44 3.62
CA ASN A 334 -14.83 -15.21 4.02
C ASN A 334 -14.49 -14.99 5.51
N ALA A 335 -15.06 -15.83 6.39
CA ALA A 335 -14.80 -15.79 7.84
C ALA A 335 -13.33 -16.02 8.23
N GLU A 336 -12.53 -16.65 7.35
CA GLU A 336 -11.11 -16.96 7.58
C GLU A 336 -10.17 -15.83 7.15
N HIS A 337 -10.68 -14.69 6.65
CA HIS A 337 -9.80 -13.61 6.21
C HIS A 337 -9.08 -12.96 7.39
N VAL A 338 -7.80 -12.60 7.21
CA VAL A 338 -6.97 -11.98 8.26
C VAL A 338 -6.68 -10.50 7.99
N VAL A 339 -7.45 -9.86 7.11
CA VAL A 339 -7.26 -8.45 6.71
C VAL A 339 -7.39 -7.52 7.92
N THR A 340 -6.27 -6.92 8.32
CA THR A 340 -6.16 -5.88 9.35
C THR A 340 -5.89 -4.50 8.77
N ASP A 341 -5.27 -4.41 7.61
CA ASP A 341 -4.80 -3.15 7.04
C ASP A 341 -5.34 -2.96 5.63
N LEU A 342 -6.32 -2.06 5.49
CA LEU A 342 -7.04 -1.81 4.25
C LEU A 342 -6.83 -0.36 3.79
N VAL A 343 -6.09 -0.20 2.70
CA VAL A 343 -5.75 1.10 2.08
C VAL A 343 -6.31 1.12 0.66
N LEU A 344 -7.32 1.95 0.41
CA LEU A 344 -8.09 2.02 -0.85
C LEU A 344 -8.09 3.45 -1.43
N ASP A 345 -7.01 4.20 -1.16
CA ASP A 345 -6.88 5.61 -1.47
C ASP A 345 -6.98 5.92 -2.99
N GLY A 346 -7.48 7.10 -3.35
CA GLY A 346 -7.47 7.62 -4.72
C GLY A 346 -8.39 6.90 -5.72
N SER A 347 -9.29 6.05 -5.24
CA SER A 347 -10.21 5.27 -6.08
C SER A 347 -11.65 5.83 -6.02
N SER A 348 -12.42 5.73 -7.10
CA SER A 348 -13.76 6.32 -7.17
C SER A 348 -14.83 5.37 -6.62
N MET A 349 -14.82 5.17 -5.30
CA MET A 349 -15.71 4.23 -4.60
C MET A 349 -17.18 4.63 -4.68
N GLY A 350 -17.49 5.92 -4.47
CA GLY A 350 -18.87 6.41 -4.42
C GLY A 350 -19.69 5.85 -3.25
N ASP A 351 -20.93 6.33 -3.11
CA ASP A 351 -21.80 5.90 -2.00
C ASP A 351 -22.21 4.42 -2.08
N SER A 352 -22.44 3.88 -3.29
CA SER A 352 -22.84 2.48 -3.45
C SER A 352 -21.71 1.52 -3.08
N GLY A 353 -20.51 1.75 -3.61
CA GLY A 353 -19.32 0.96 -3.23
C GLY A 353 -18.99 1.06 -1.75
N ALA A 354 -19.18 2.23 -1.13
CA ALA A 354 -18.96 2.45 0.30
C ALA A 354 -19.99 1.72 1.18
N VAL A 355 -21.26 1.69 0.79
CA VAL A 355 -22.32 0.95 1.52
C VAL A 355 -22.07 -0.56 1.46
N ASP A 356 -21.73 -1.12 0.30
CA ASP A 356 -21.42 -2.55 0.20
C ASP A 356 -20.12 -2.92 0.92
N LEU A 357 -19.09 -2.05 0.88
CA LEU A 357 -17.88 -2.23 1.69
C LEU A 357 -18.21 -2.21 3.18
N ALA A 358 -19.06 -1.27 3.64
CA ALA A 358 -19.52 -1.21 5.02
C ALA A 358 -20.20 -2.50 5.47
N LEU A 359 -21.02 -3.15 4.62
CA LEU A 359 -21.62 -4.46 4.93
C LEU A 359 -20.56 -5.57 5.13
N GLY A 360 -19.41 -5.48 4.46
CA GLY A 360 -18.26 -6.34 4.72
C GLY A 360 -17.51 -6.00 5.99
N LEU A 361 -17.35 -4.71 6.29
CA LEU A 361 -16.68 -4.25 7.51
C LEU A 361 -17.48 -4.55 8.78
N SER A 362 -18.81 -4.55 8.73
CA SER A 362 -19.71 -4.96 9.84
C SER A 362 -19.63 -6.44 10.21
N ALA A 363 -18.86 -7.26 9.48
CA ALA A 363 -18.75 -8.68 9.78
C ALA A 363 -17.91 -8.91 11.06
N PRO A 364 -18.33 -9.80 11.98
CA PRO A 364 -17.74 -9.89 13.32
C PRO A 364 -16.28 -10.35 13.34
N HIS A 365 -15.84 -11.07 12.31
CA HIS A 365 -14.46 -11.50 12.10
C HIS A 365 -13.55 -10.39 11.53
N THR A 366 -14.10 -9.28 11.05
CA THR A 366 -13.32 -8.11 10.60
C THR A 366 -12.76 -7.35 11.80
N SER A 367 -11.43 -7.20 11.85
CA SER A 367 -10.74 -6.48 12.93
C SER A 367 -9.61 -5.61 12.38
N LEU A 368 -9.95 -4.37 12.02
CA LEU A 368 -9.01 -3.45 11.38
C LEU A 368 -8.06 -2.77 12.38
N ARG A 369 -6.81 -2.62 11.93
CA ARG A 369 -5.78 -1.73 12.47
C ARG A 369 -5.64 -0.47 11.62
N THR A 370 -5.78 -0.58 10.31
CA THR A 370 -5.70 0.55 9.38
C THR A 370 -6.90 0.54 8.45
N LEU A 371 -7.62 1.67 8.39
CA LEU A 371 -8.54 1.99 7.31
C LEU A 371 -8.14 3.32 6.68
N SER A 372 -7.80 3.31 5.40
CA SER A 372 -7.52 4.52 4.62
C SER A 372 -8.36 4.50 3.34
N LEU A 373 -9.22 5.50 3.19
CA LEU A 373 -10.14 5.71 2.06
C LEU A 373 -9.95 7.10 1.44
N ARG A 374 -8.73 7.66 1.52
CA ARG A 374 -8.45 9.06 1.17
C ARG A 374 -8.80 9.33 -0.28
N ASN A 375 -9.46 10.45 -0.54
CA ASN A 375 -9.85 10.88 -1.89
C ASN A 375 -10.82 9.88 -2.57
N GLY A 376 -11.53 9.05 -1.80
CA GLY A 376 -12.39 7.95 -2.25
C GLY A 376 -13.69 8.36 -2.98
N ARG A 377 -13.97 9.67 -3.09
CA ARG A 377 -15.23 10.25 -3.61
C ARG A 377 -16.50 9.67 -2.95
N VAL A 378 -16.42 9.42 -1.65
CA VAL A 378 -17.55 8.93 -0.84
C VAL A 378 -18.39 10.12 -0.36
N GLY A 379 -19.71 10.06 -0.56
CA GLY A 379 -20.66 11.07 -0.10
C GLY A 379 -21.15 10.80 1.34
N THR A 380 -22.00 11.69 1.87
CA THR A 380 -22.56 11.55 3.22
C THR A 380 -23.15 10.16 3.48
N ARG A 381 -23.90 9.56 2.52
CA ARG A 381 -24.55 8.25 2.71
C ARG A 381 -23.53 7.11 2.86
N GLY A 382 -22.50 7.08 2.02
CA GLY A 382 -21.44 6.09 2.11
C GLY A 382 -20.62 6.24 3.40
N SER A 383 -20.29 7.47 3.77
CA SER A 383 -19.58 7.79 5.02
C SER A 383 -20.34 7.35 6.27
N LEU A 384 -21.65 7.64 6.33
CA LEU A 384 -22.52 7.18 7.41
C LEU A 384 -22.56 5.65 7.52
N ALA A 385 -22.63 4.95 6.39
CA ALA A 385 -22.62 3.48 6.38
C ALA A 385 -21.29 2.93 6.91
N LEU A 386 -20.15 3.44 6.43
CA LEU A 386 -18.82 3.03 6.85
C LEU A 386 -18.57 3.25 8.35
N LEU A 387 -18.95 4.42 8.88
CA LEU A 387 -18.76 4.74 10.31
C LEU A 387 -19.69 3.91 11.21
N ASN A 388 -20.95 3.69 10.80
CA ASN A 388 -21.84 2.77 11.51
C ASN A 388 -21.33 1.32 11.49
N ALA A 389 -20.74 0.86 10.38
CA ALA A 389 -20.13 -0.47 10.28
C ALA A 389 -18.94 -0.65 11.22
N LEU A 390 -18.04 0.34 11.28
CA LEU A 390 -16.96 0.36 12.27
C LEU A 390 -17.50 0.37 13.70
N ALA A 391 -18.56 1.12 13.96
CA ALA A 391 -19.20 1.18 15.27
C ALA A 391 -20.08 -0.04 15.63
N ALA A 392 -20.29 -1.01 14.72
CA ALA A 392 -21.22 -2.12 14.93
C ALA A 392 -20.74 -3.12 15.99
N HIS A 393 -19.45 -3.49 15.97
CA HIS A 393 -18.86 -4.51 16.87
C HIS A 393 -17.51 -4.06 17.42
N GLU A 394 -17.13 -4.59 18.59
CA GLU A 394 -15.86 -4.22 19.24
C GLU A 394 -14.64 -4.62 18.41
N GLY A 395 -14.69 -5.74 17.70
CA GLY A 395 -13.58 -6.25 16.89
C GLY A 395 -13.12 -5.27 15.81
N GLY A 396 -14.06 -4.57 15.16
CA GLY A 396 -13.79 -3.68 14.03
C GLY A 396 -13.06 -2.38 14.40
N THR A 397 -13.23 -1.90 15.63
CA THR A 397 -12.76 -0.56 16.05
C THR A 397 -11.82 -0.56 17.27
N SER A 398 -11.91 -1.55 18.17
CA SER A 398 -11.05 -1.59 19.38
C SER A 398 -9.55 -1.78 19.08
N ARG A 399 -9.19 -2.21 17.88
CA ARG A 399 -7.80 -2.38 17.42
C ARG A 399 -7.35 -1.32 16.41
N LEU A 400 -8.21 -0.35 16.08
CA LEU A 400 -7.95 0.64 15.04
C LEU A 400 -6.83 1.59 15.49
N VAL A 401 -5.72 1.60 14.75
CA VAL A 401 -4.53 2.43 14.98
C VAL A 401 -4.53 3.65 14.05
N THR A 402 -4.98 3.46 12.81
CA THR A 402 -5.04 4.50 11.78
C THR A 402 -6.43 4.56 11.14
N LEU A 403 -7.03 5.75 11.14
CA LEU A 403 -8.25 6.07 10.40
C LEU A 403 -8.02 7.28 9.51
N ALA A 404 -8.19 7.12 8.20
CA ALA A 404 -8.07 8.20 7.23
C ALA A 404 -9.26 8.22 6.26
N LEU A 405 -10.06 9.29 6.36
CA LEU A 405 -11.29 9.52 5.58
C LEU A 405 -11.21 10.83 4.79
N ASP A 406 -10.01 11.24 4.39
CA ASP A 406 -9.78 12.51 3.69
C ASP A 406 -10.67 12.62 2.45
N ARG A 407 -11.34 13.76 2.28
CA ARG A 407 -12.22 14.06 1.13
C ARG A 407 -13.34 13.03 0.92
N CYS A 408 -13.71 12.28 1.97
CA CYS A 408 -15.04 11.72 2.13
C CYS A 408 -15.93 12.81 2.73
N ASP A 409 -17.17 12.94 2.28
CA ASP A 409 -18.13 13.86 2.87
C ASP A 409 -18.61 13.32 4.24
N LEU A 410 -18.17 13.97 5.31
CA LEU A 410 -18.53 13.68 6.71
C LEU A 410 -19.41 14.79 7.30
N SER A 411 -19.98 15.68 6.47
CA SER A 411 -20.71 16.87 6.94
C SER A 411 -21.86 16.55 7.92
N GLN A 412 -22.53 15.41 7.72
CA GLN A 412 -23.59 14.90 8.60
C GLN A 412 -23.17 13.70 9.46
N ALA A 413 -21.95 13.17 9.29
CA ALA A 413 -21.50 11.91 9.90
C ALA A 413 -20.72 12.08 11.22
N GLY A 414 -20.94 13.21 11.90
CA GLY A 414 -20.19 13.57 13.10
C GLY A 414 -20.49 12.67 14.30
N THR A 415 -21.75 12.22 14.45
CA THR A 415 -22.20 11.35 15.56
C THR A 415 -21.59 9.95 15.48
N GLU A 416 -21.48 9.41 14.27
CA GLU A 416 -20.99 8.07 14.01
C GLU A 416 -19.47 8.04 14.15
N LEU A 417 -18.77 9.07 13.64
CA LEU A 417 -17.35 9.27 13.90
C LEU A 417 -17.05 9.41 15.40
N SER A 418 -17.90 10.11 16.15
CA SER A 418 -17.76 10.26 17.60
C SER A 418 -17.72 8.92 18.31
N GLU A 419 -18.57 7.98 17.90
CA GLU A 419 -18.63 6.64 18.51
C GLU A 419 -17.47 5.75 18.07
N VAL A 420 -17.06 5.81 16.79
CA VAL A 420 -15.82 5.14 16.33
C VAL A 420 -14.60 5.61 17.13
N LEU A 421 -14.48 6.91 17.40
CA LEU A 421 -13.40 7.47 18.22
C LEU A 421 -13.50 7.05 19.69
N ARG A 422 -14.71 7.00 20.27
CA ARG A 422 -14.93 6.49 21.63
C ARG A 422 -14.47 5.04 21.78
N ARG A 423 -14.82 4.18 20.81
CA ARG A 423 -14.53 2.73 20.83
C ARG A 423 -13.09 2.37 20.43
N SER A 424 -12.39 3.26 19.72
CA SER A 424 -10.96 3.10 19.37
C SER A 424 -10.01 3.74 20.39
N ALA A 425 -10.52 4.31 21.49
CA ALA A 425 -9.69 4.76 22.59
C ALA A 425 -9.23 3.56 23.45
N PRO A 426 -7.92 3.37 23.73
CA PRO A 426 -6.78 4.26 23.46
C PRO A 426 -5.89 3.78 22.29
N THR A 427 -6.37 2.92 21.40
CA THR A 427 -5.55 2.28 20.34
C THR A 427 -5.30 3.17 19.13
N LEU A 428 -6.19 4.13 18.83
CA LEU A 428 -6.01 5.05 17.72
C LEU A 428 -4.86 6.02 17.98
N THR A 429 -3.87 6.02 17.08
CA THR A 429 -2.71 6.93 17.11
C THR A 429 -2.69 7.89 15.93
N SER A 430 -3.39 7.60 14.83
CA SER A 430 -3.41 8.44 13.63
C SER A 430 -4.85 8.67 13.14
N LEU A 431 -5.27 9.94 13.13
CA LEU A 431 -6.57 10.37 12.61
C LEU A 431 -6.38 11.41 11.50
N SER A 432 -7.03 11.19 10.35
CA SER A 432 -7.02 12.09 9.21
C SER A 432 -8.43 12.28 8.65
N VAL A 433 -8.94 13.52 8.71
CA VAL A 433 -10.27 13.91 8.24
C VAL A 433 -10.20 15.16 7.36
N ARG A 434 -9.16 15.24 6.53
CA ARG A 434 -8.85 16.40 5.68
C ARG A 434 -9.95 16.70 4.67
N SER A 435 -10.40 17.94 4.59
CA SER A 435 -11.38 18.43 3.60
C SER A 435 -12.68 17.59 3.55
N THR A 436 -13.18 17.18 4.71
CA THR A 436 -14.36 16.30 4.84
C THR A 436 -15.69 17.03 5.03
N GLY A 437 -15.68 18.36 5.15
CA GLY A 437 -16.87 19.14 5.51
C GLY A 437 -17.33 18.98 6.96
N LEU A 438 -16.64 18.17 7.77
CA LEU A 438 -16.97 17.90 9.17
C LEU A 438 -16.94 19.15 10.05
N HIS A 439 -17.90 19.24 10.98
CA HIS A 439 -17.88 20.25 12.04
C HIS A 439 -16.88 19.90 13.16
N CYS A 440 -15.62 20.29 12.99
CA CYS A 440 -14.50 19.89 13.85
C CYS A 440 -14.62 20.29 15.33
N GLY A 441 -15.41 21.30 15.71
CA GLY A 441 -15.56 21.70 17.12
C GLY A 441 -16.13 20.61 18.04
N LYS A 442 -17.08 19.79 17.55
CA LYS A 442 -17.56 18.62 18.31
C LYS A 442 -16.49 17.52 18.37
N LEU A 443 -15.76 17.33 17.28
CA LEU A 443 -14.66 16.37 17.19
C LEU A 443 -13.54 16.69 18.20
N THR A 444 -13.07 17.93 18.28
CA THR A 444 -11.97 18.31 19.18
C THR A 444 -12.38 18.20 20.65
N ALA A 445 -13.62 18.57 21.01
CA ALA A 445 -14.16 18.33 22.35
C ALA A 445 -14.13 16.83 22.71
N LEU A 446 -14.60 15.96 21.80
CA LEU A 446 -14.62 14.51 21.99
C LEU A 446 -13.23 13.86 21.99
N LEU A 447 -12.26 14.40 21.24
CA LEU A 447 -10.86 13.96 21.29
C LEU A 447 -10.22 14.25 22.66
N HIS A 448 -10.66 15.32 23.34
CA HIS A 448 -10.25 15.67 24.69
C HIS A 448 -11.00 14.88 25.78
N GLU A 449 -12.31 14.66 25.63
CA GLU A 449 -13.12 13.84 26.55
C GLU A 449 -12.77 12.34 26.49
N SER A 450 -12.46 11.84 25.29
CA SER A 450 -11.90 10.50 25.12
C SER A 450 -10.42 10.48 25.49
N LYS A 451 -9.91 9.30 25.83
CA LYS A 451 -8.48 9.13 26.14
C LYS A 451 -7.57 9.34 24.91
N LEU A 452 -8.13 9.62 23.73
CA LEU A 452 -7.37 9.77 22.48
C LEU A 452 -6.41 10.95 22.46
N ALA A 453 -6.71 12.08 23.13
CA ALA A 453 -5.76 13.18 23.23
C ALA A 453 -4.40 12.70 23.76
N THR A 454 -4.36 11.74 24.68
CA THR A 454 -3.09 11.25 25.25
C THR A 454 -2.35 10.24 24.38
N THR A 455 -3.00 9.62 23.38
CA THR A 455 -2.43 8.56 22.53
C THR A 455 -2.24 8.93 21.07
N LEU A 456 -2.95 9.94 20.56
CA LEU A 456 -2.77 10.42 19.20
C LEU A 456 -1.35 10.93 18.98
N THR A 457 -0.68 10.38 17.96
CA THR A 457 0.63 10.80 17.46
C THR A 457 0.51 11.68 16.22
N SER A 458 -0.56 11.51 15.43
CA SER A 458 -0.86 12.32 14.25
C SER A 458 -2.34 12.70 14.18
N LEU A 459 -2.61 13.99 13.99
CA LEU A 459 -3.94 14.55 13.79
C LEU A 459 -3.95 15.49 12.58
N ASP A 460 -4.70 15.15 11.53
CA ASP A 460 -4.89 15.99 10.35
C ASP A 460 -6.35 16.46 10.23
N LEU A 461 -6.55 17.77 10.48
CA LEU A 461 -7.84 18.48 10.37
C LEU A 461 -7.85 19.43 9.16
N SER A 462 -6.90 19.30 8.24
CA SER A 462 -6.64 20.27 7.18
C SER A 462 -7.85 20.51 6.26
N GLY A 463 -8.03 21.74 5.77
CA GLY A 463 -9.17 22.11 4.92
C GLY A 463 -10.49 22.31 5.67
N SER A 464 -10.49 22.38 7.01
CA SER A 464 -11.69 22.51 7.85
C SER A 464 -12.00 23.97 8.24
N ALA A 465 -11.86 24.89 7.28
CA ALA A 465 -11.68 26.32 7.56
C ALA A 465 -12.81 27.06 8.28
N LYS A 466 -14.02 26.48 8.31
CA LYS A 466 -15.21 27.06 8.94
C LYS A 466 -15.62 26.34 10.25
N SER A 467 -14.86 25.35 10.71
CA SER A 467 -15.33 24.44 11.76
C SER A 467 -14.37 24.10 12.89
N ILE A 468 -13.12 24.56 12.88
CA ILE A 468 -12.20 24.36 14.02
C ILE A 468 -12.57 25.30 15.17
N ASP A 469 -13.05 24.72 16.27
CA ASP A 469 -13.02 25.37 17.58
C ASP A 469 -11.60 25.30 18.15
N VAL A 470 -11.05 26.49 18.40
CA VAL A 470 -9.69 26.70 18.88
C VAL A 470 -9.55 26.39 20.36
N ASP A 471 -10.61 26.55 21.16
CA ASP A 471 -10.54 26.28 22.61
C ASP A 471 -10.57 24.78 22.88
N SER A 472 -11.48 24.04 22.24
CA SER A 472 -11.47 22.58 22.28
C SER A 472 -10.19 21.97 21.67
N LEU A 473 -9.64 22.55 20.60
CA LEU A 473 -8.33 22.12 20.06
C LEU A 473 -7.18 22.45 21.03
N GLY A 474 -7.24 23.59 21.72
CA GLY A 474 -6.32 23.97 22.78
C GLY A 474 -6.35 22.98 23.94
N ALA A 475 -7.53 22.48 24.32
CA ALA A 475 -7.67 21.43 25.33
C ALA A 475 -7.03 20.10 24.89
N VAL A 476 -7.23 19.67 23.63
CA VAL A 476 -6.50 18.51 23.06
C VAL A 476 -4.99 18.74 23.10
N MET A 477 -4.52 19.93 22.73
CA MET A 477 -3.11 20.33 22.77
C MET A 477 -2.52 20.35 24.19
N ALA A 478 -3.31 20.71 25.20
CA ALA A 478 -2.93 20.72 26.62
C ALA A 478 -3.01 19.34 27.29
N ALA A 479 -3.87 18.44 26.82
CA ALA A 479 -3.93 17.06 27.28
C ALA A 479 -2.90 16.14 26.58
N GLY A 480 -2.50 16.50 25.36
CA GLY A 480 -1.70 15.66 24.48
C GLY A 480 -0.26 15.42 24.92
N ARG A 481 0.14 14.14 24.92
CA ARG A 481 1.49 13.71 25.35
C ARG A 481 2.25 12.89 24.31
N ALA A 482 1.54 12.34 23.32
CA ALA A 482 2.10 11.54 22.25
C ALA A 482 2.13 12.26 20.88
N LEU A 483 1.52 13.44 20.78
CA LEU A 483 1.30 14.13 19.52
C LEU A 483 2.61 14.64 18.92
N LYS A 484 2.94 14.15 17.71
CA LYS A 484 4.13 14.52 16.93
C LYS A 484 3.80 15.24 15.63
N SER A 485 2.56 15.13 15.15
CA SER A 485 2.10 15.81 13.93
C SER A 485 0.70 16.38 14.15
N LEU A 486 0.58 17.70 13.95
CA LEU A 486 -0.70 18.40 13.92
C LEU A 486 -0.81 19.17 12.59
N ALA A 487 -1.64 18.68 11.66
CA ALA A 487 -1.87 19.33 10.39
C ALA A 487 -3.18 20.14 10.42
N LEU A 488 -3.03 21.44 10.23
CA LEU A 488 -4.09 22.46 10.22
C LEU A 488 -4.03 23.28 8.93
N ASN A 489 -3.51 22.69 7.84
CA ASN A 489 -3.28 23.44 6.62
C ASN A 489 -4.62 23.84 5.98
N HIS A 490 -4.72 25.07 5.46
CA HIS A 490 -5.94 25.61 4.85
C HIS A 490 -7.18 25.58 5.79
N CYS A 491 -7.02 25.99 7.05
CA CYS A 491 -8.07 25.97 8.07
C CYS A 491 -8.57 27.37 8.52
N GLY A 492 -8.29 28.43 7.74
CA GLY A 492 -8.78 29.78 8.09
C GLY A 492 -8.29 30.27 9.45
N ILE A 493 -7.12 29.80 9.88
CA ILE A 493 -6.49 30.16 11.15
C ILE A 493 -5.81 31.52 10.97
N SER A 494 -6.24 32.53 11.73
CA SER A 494 -5.51 33.80 11.83
C SER A 494 -4.36 33.70 12.83
N ALA A 495 -3.44 34.66 12.82
CA ALA A 495 -2.37 34.75 13.83
C ALA A 495 -2.90 34.59 15.27
N LEU A 496 -3.94 35.34 15.64
CA LEU A 496 -4.59 35.24 16.96
C LEU A 496 -5.13 33.83 17.29
N LYS A 497 -5.66 33.10 16.30
CA LYS A 497 -6.10 31.71 16.50
C LYS A 497 -4.89 30.79 16.69
N ALA A 498 -3.82 30.98 15.92
CA ALA A 498 -2.59 30.21 16.07
C ALA A 498 -1.90 30.47 17.44
N THR A 499 -1.86 31.73 17.90
CA THR A 499 -1.43 32.11 19.26
C THR A 499 -2.15 31.30 20.32
N ARG A 500 -3.49 31.24 20.28
CA ARG A 500 -4.28 30.49 21.28
C ARG A 500 -3.97 28.99 21.29
N ILE A 501 -3.74 28.38 20.12
CA ILE A 501 -3.34 26.96 20.01
C ILE A 501 -1.97 26.73 20.65
N LEU A 502 -0.98 27.57 20.31
CA LEU A 502 0.40 27.48 20.81
C LEU A 502 0.48 27.74 22.32
N VAL A 503 -0.20 28.77 22.82
CA VAL A 503 -0.24 29.11 24.25
C VAL A 503 -0.89 27.97 25.05
N ALA A 504 -1.99 27.36 24.56
CA ALA A 504 -2.57 26.19 25.23
C ALA A 504 -1.60 24.98 25.26
N GLY A 505 -0.89 24.73 24.15
CA GLY A 505 0.13 23.69 24.04
C GLY A 505 1.35 23.89 24.97
N SER A 506 1.67 25.13 25.36
CA SER A 506 2.79 25.44 26.26
C SER A 506 2.72 24.75 27.63
N SER A 507 1.53 24.31 28.06
CA SER A 507 1.34 23.46 29.24
C SER A 507 2.00 22.06 29.14
N ASN A 508 2.49 21.68 27.96
CA ASN A 508 3.18 20.41 27.68
C ASN A 508 4.68 20.51 27.36
N VAL A 509 5.30 21.67 27.62
CA VAL A 509 6.76 21.96 27.56
C VAL A 509 7.69 20.89 28.15
N SER A 510 7.22 20.06 29.10
CA SER A 510 8.01 18.99 29.73
C SER A 510 7.56 17.56 29.39
N LYS A 511 6.62 17.37 28.44
CA LYS A 511 5.96 16.08 28.19
C LYS A 511 5.91 15.68 26.71
N VAL A 512 5.89 16.64 25.80
CA VAL A 512 5.94 16.42 24.35
C VAL A 512 7.28 16.94 23.85
N THR A 513 7.98 16.13 23.08
CA THR A 513 9.08 16.56 22.22
C THR A 513 8.73 16.21 20.78
N ASP A 514 9.36 16.87 19.82
CA ASP A 514 9.26 16.55 18.39
C ASP A 514 7.90 16.84 17.72
N LEU A 515 7.05 17.75 18.27
CA LEU A 515 5.81 18.13 17.60
C LEU A 515 6.08 19.03 16.38
N HIS A 516 5.59 18.61 15.22
CA HIS A 516 5.48 19.45 14.02
C HIS A 516 4.04 19.95 13.84
N ILE A 517 3.85 21.27 13.73
CA ILE A 517 2.55 21.91 13.49
C ILE A 517 2.52 22.52 12.08
N ASP A 518 1.68 21.99 11.19
CA ASP A 518 1.50 22.54 9.84
C ASP A 518 0.36 23.57 9.81
N LEU A 519 0.72 24.86 9.78
CA LEU A 519 -0.17 26.02 9.64
C LEU A 519 -0.21 26.55 8.19
N SER A 520 0.23 25.80 7.19
CA SER A 520 0.27 26.26 5.79
C SER A 520 -1.12 26.66 5.23
N ASP A 521 -1.17 27.50 4.19
CA ASP A 521 -2.39 27.97 3.52
C ASP A 521 -3.40 28.73 4.41
N ASN A 522 -2.94 29.27 5.54
CA ASN A 522 -3.73 30.05 6.51
C ASN A 522 -3.35 31.55 6.49
N PRO A 523 -4.30 32.49 6.74
CA PRO A 523 -4.03 33.92 6.76
C PRO A 523 -3.36 34.39 8.07
N LEU A 524 -2.04 34.23 8.19
CA LEU A 524 -1.28 34.61 9.38
C LEU A 524 -0.75 36.06 9.35
N GLY A 525 -0.56 36.65 8.18
CA GLY A 525 -0.08 38.03 8.04
C GLY A 525 -1.16 39.11 8.04
N GLY A 526 -0.75 40.37 8.26
CA GLY A 526 -1.55 41.56 7.98
C GLY A 526 -2.38 42.13 9.14
N VAL A 527 -2.16 41.69 10.38
CA VAL A 527 -2.77 42.25 11.60
C VAL A 527 -1.68 42.39 12.67
N PRO A 528 -1.11 43.61 12.89
CA PRO A 528 0.11 43.80 13.70
C PRO A 528 0.04 43.19 15.10
N ASP A 529 -0.91 43.61 15.94
CA ASP A 529 -1.03 43.15 17.34
C ASP A 529 -1.20 41.62 17.44
N ALA A 530 -1.93 41.03 16.49
CA ALA A 530 -2.14 39.59 16.44
C ALA A 530 -0.90 38.83 15.94
N PHE A 531 -0.09 39.47 15.09
CA PHE A 531 1.18 38.93 14.60
C PHE A 531 2.27 38.99 15.69
N GLU A 532 2.36 40.09 16.45
CA GLU A 532 3.26 40.20 17.61
C GLU A 532 2.98 39.10 18.65
N ALA A 533 1.71 38.93 19.04
CA ALA A 533 1.28 37.85 19.94
C ALA A 533 1.49 36.45 19.34
N PHE A 534 1.59 36.31 18.02
CA PHE A 534 1.92 35.04 17.36
C PHE A 534 3.44 34.76 17.39
N ILE A 535 4.27 35.79 17.26
CA ILE A 535 5.73 35.69 17.44
C ILE A 535 6.09 35.28 18.87
N GLU A 536 5.50 35.91 19.89
CA GLU A 536 5.71 35.54 21.31
C GLU A 536 5.30 34.07 21.59
N ALA A 537 4.21 33.62 20.96
CA ALA A 537 3.74 32.26 21.09
C ALA A 537 4.62 31.23 20.35
N ILE A 538 5.18 31.59 19.18
CA ILE A 538 6.21 30.78 18.51
C ILE A 538 7.45 30.68 19.41
N GLU A 539 7.95 31.80 19.93
CA GLU A 539 9.14 31.84 20.78
C GLU A 539 8.94 30.98 22.05
N THR A 540 7.79 31.10 22.69
CA THR A 540 7.43 30.26 23.84
C THR A 540 7.40 28.77 23.47
N ALA A 541 6.90 28.44 22.29
CA ALA A 541 6.79 27.06 21.82
C ALA A 541 8.12 26.41 21.43
N THR A 542 9.04 27.18 20.82
CA THR A 542 10.38 26.70 20.44
C THR A 542 11.37 26.72 21.61
N ASN A 543 11.41 27.80 22.40
CA ASN A 543 12.26 27.84 23.61
C ASN A 543 11.80 26.79 24.64
N GLY A 544 10.49 26.59 24.76
CA GLY A 544 9.89 25.53 25.56
C GLY A 544 10.10 24.11 25.00
N GLY A 545 10.67 23.95 23.80
CA GLY A 545 11.07 22.65 23.25
C GLY A 545 9.92 21.67 22.93
N PHE A 546 8.65 22.09 23.03
CA PHE A 546 7.52 21.20 22.71
C PHE A 546 7.22 21.15 21.21
N VAL A 547 7.45 22.26 20.49
CA VAL A 547 7.35 22.31 19.02
C VAL A 547 8.74 22.27 18.40
N ASP A 548 9.02 21.20 17.67
CA ASP A 548 10.26 21.01 16.91
C ASP A 548 10.10 21.39 15.42
N GLY A 549 8.88 21.72 14.97
CA GLY A 549 8.72 22.23 13.63
C GLY A 549 7.42 22.91 13.25
N PHE A 550 7.52 23.73 12.21
CA PHE A 550 6.43 24.53 11.68
C PHE A 550 6.27 24.36 10.17
N GLY A 551 5.03 24.18 9.73
CA GLY A 551 4.59 24.41 8.35
C GLY A 551 3.98 25.81 8.21
N LEU A 552 4.58 26.64 7.37
CA LEU A 552 4.23 28.06 7.19
C LEU A 552 4.17 28.44 5.70
N ALA A 553 3.91 27.46 4.83
CA ALA A 553 3.77 27.71 3.40
C ALA A 553 2.50 28.51 3.08
N ASN A 554 2.54 29.45 2.14
CA ASN A 554 1.37 30.22 1.68
C ASN A 554 0.55 30.90 2.81
N THR A 555 1.24 31.54 3.76
CA THR A 555 0.67 32.07 5.02
C THR A 555 0.24 33.55 4.97
N LYS A 556 0.31 34.18 3.81
CA LYS A 556 0.07 35.63 3.60
C LYS A 556 0.94 36.60 4.44
N LEU A 557 2.02 36.10 5.05
CA LEU A 557 3.00 36.94 5.74
C LEU A 557 3.67 37.91 4.74
N SER A 558 3.83 39.17 5.12
CA SER A 558 4.69 40.14 4.43
C SER A 558 6.16 39.68 4.41
N VAL A 559 7.03 40.41 3.69
CA VAL A 559 8.47 40.08 3.67
C VAL A 559 9.10 40.28 5.06
N ASP A 560 8.71 41.34 5.77
CA ASP A 560 9.21 41.65 7.12
C ASP A 560 8.64 40.67 8.15
N GLU A 561 7.33 40.39 8.12
CA GLU A 561 6.69 39.38 8.96
C GLU A 561 7.34 37.98 8.74
N PHE A 562 7.62 37.62 7.48
CA PHE A 562 8.33 36.38 7.14
C PHE A 562 9.76 36.36 7.69
N SER A 563 10.48 37.49 7.65
CA SER A 563 11.82 37.58 8.27
C SER A 563 11.76 37.39 9.77
N THR A 564 10.85 38.08 10.47
CA THR A 564 10.66 37.95 11.91
C THR A 564 10.33 36.51 12.30
N VAL A 565 9.40 35.84 11.61
CA VAL A 565 9.09 34.43 11.87
C VAL A 565 10.31 33.53 11.65
N CYS A 566 11.08 33.73 10.58
CA CYS A 566 12.29 32.95 10.30
C CYS A 566 13.37 33.17 11.38
N ASP A 567 13.63 34.40 11.78
CA ASP A 567 14.59 34.73 12.83
C ASP A 567 14.13 34.18 14.19
N THR A 568 12.87 34.33 14.60
CA THR A 568 12.33 33.75 15.86
C THR A 568 12.45 32.22 15.89
N ILE A 569 12.09 31.54 14.78
CA ILE A 569 12.20 30.07 14.71
C ILE A 569 13.65 29.61 14.76
N THR A 570 14.62 30.38 14.23
CA THR A 570 16.03 29.97 14.11
C THR A 570 16.96 30.48 15.22
N ASN A 571 16.55 31.48 16.01
CA ASN A 571 17.35 32.03 17.12
C ASN A 571 17.02 31.39 18.51
N GLY A 572 15.92 30.64 18.62
CA GLY A 572 15.48 30.02 19.88
C GLY A 572 16.47 29.02 20.52
N THR A 573 16.39 28.86 21.84
CA THR A 573 17.37 28.11 22.64
C THR A 573 17.28 26.58 22.49
N ASN A 574 16.10 26.04 22.18
CA ASN A 574 15.84 24.63 21.87
C ASN A 574 15.31 24.49 20.43
N THR A 575 16.01 25.13 19.49
CA THR A 575 15.49 25.50 18.16
C THR A 575 15.00 24.34 17.28
N ALA A 576 13.89 24.59 16.59
CA ALA A 576 13.18 23.66 15.71
C ALA A 576 14.07 22.98 14.66
N SER A 577 14.05 21.65 14.63
CA SER A 577 14.76 20.82 13.66
C SER A 577 14.04 20.72 12.30
N HIS A 578 12.72 20.94 12.25
CA HIS A 578 11.88 20.80 11.06
C HIS A 578 11.21 22.12 10.62
N LEU A 579 11.49 22.60 9.40
CA LEU A 579 10.83 23.78 8.82
C LEU A 579 10.25 23.47 7.43
N THR A 580 8.96 23.75 7.25
CA THR A 580 8.25 23.68 5.96
C THR A 580 7.71 25.07 5.60
N ILE A 581 8.03 25.60 4.43
CA ILE A 581 7.74 27.00 4.04
C ILE A 581 7.49 27.14 2.53
N CYS A 582 7.04 28.32 2.10
CA CYS A 582 6.85 28.72 0.70
C CYS A 582 7.75 29.92 0.42
N LEU A 583 8.36 29.98 -0.76
CA LEU A 583 9.15 31.15 -1.19
C LEU A 583 8.35 32.07 -2.12
N ASP A 584 7.40 31.50 -2.85
CA ASP A 584 6.57 32.14 -3.85
C ASP A 584 5.27 32.71 -3.25
N GLU A 585 4.91 33.93 -3.67
CA GLU A 585 3.68 34.59 -3.24
C GLU A 585 2.45 34.08 -4.02
N GLY A 586 1.37 33.81 -3.29
CA GLY A 586 0.01 33.83 -3.83
C GLY A 586 -0.50 35.26 -3.76
N ASP A 587 -0.65 35.91 -4.91
CA ASP A 587 -0.99 37.33 -5.00
C ASP A 587 -2.29 37.65 -4.22
N GLY A 588 -2.29 38.78 -3.51
CA GLY A 588 -3.26 39.12 -2.46
C GLY A 588 -4.66 39.49 -2.94
N GLY A 589 -5.00 39.18 -4.19
CA GLY A 589 -6.28 39.48 -4.80
C GLY A 589 -7.45 38.76 -4.12
N ALA A 590 -8.46 39.51 -3.70
CA ALA A 590 -9.73 38.93 -3.27
C ALA A 590 -10.38 38.21 -4.45
N SER A 591 -10.48 36.89 -4.38
CA SER A 591 -11.18 36.06 -5.37
C SER A 591 -12.43 35.48 -4.74
N ALA A 592 -13.55 35.56 -5.46
CA ALA A 592 -14.84 35.04 -5.06
C ALA A 592 -14.83 33.50 -4.96
N ASP A 593 -15.83 32.95 -4.27
CA ASP A 593 -16.09 31.51 -4.22
C ASP A 593 -16.14 30.91 -5.64
N VAL A 594 -15.22 29.98 -5.92
CA VAL A 594 -15.37 29.01 -7.02
C VAL A 594 -15.69 27.67 -6.37
N GLY A 595 -16.95 27.24 -6.50
CA GLY A 595 -17.43 25.97 -5.98
C GLY A 595 -16.74 24.75 -6.63
N PRO A 596 -16.82 23.57 -6.00
CA PRO A 596 -15.99 22.41 -6.36
C PRO A 596 -16.52 21.61 -7.57
N HIS A 597 -16.67 22.25 -8.74
CA HIS A 597 -16.88 21.56 -10.01
C HIS A 597 -16.04 22.21 -11.12
N GLY A 598 -15.02 21.48 -11.59
CA GLY A 598 -14.14 21.90 -12.68
C GLY A 598 -13.17 20.79 -13.04
N GLU A 599 -13.44 20.09 -14.15
CA GLU A 599 -12.56 19.06 -14.70
C GLU A 599 -11.30 19.69 -15.31
N PRO A 600 -10.13 19.04 -15.24
CA PRO A 600 -8.95 19.49 -15.97
C PRO A 600 -9.02 19.05 -17.43
N ALA A 601 -9.19 20.01 -18.35
CA ALA A 601 -9.04 19.77 -19.78
C ALA A 601 -7.58 19.42 -20.15
N PRO A 602 -7.35 18.54 -21.14
CA PRO A 602 -6.00 18.06 -21.48
C PRO A 602 -5.16 19.11 -22.24
N PRO A 603 -3.83 19.13 -22.05
CA PRO A 603 -2.94 20.07 -22.75
C PRO A 603 -2.63 19.62 -24.18
N SER A 604 -3.32 20.19 -25.16
CA SER A 604 -2.95 20.06 -26.58
C SER A 604 -1.89 21.09 -26.98
N CYS A 605 -0.61 20.70 -26.92
CA CYS A 605 0.49 21.49 -27.50
C CYS A 605 1.02 20.82 -28.78
N THR A 606 0.63 21.36 -29.94
CA THR A 606 1.32 21.13 -31.21
C THR A 606 2.13 22.39 -31.59
N PRO A 607 3.42 22.27 -31.94
CA PRO A 607 4.19 23.40 -32.43
C PRO A 607 3.88 23.62 -33.93
N ALA A 608 3.15 24.69 -34.25
CA ALA A 608 2.97 25.11 -35.64
C ALA A 608 4.24 25.82 -36.13
N GLY A 609 4.83 25.29 -37.21
CA GLY A 609 6.06 25.85 -37.79
C GLY A 609 5.84 27.16 -38.53
N SER A 610 6.89 27.97 -38.59
CA SER A 610 6.96 29.17 -39.43
C SER A 610 7.14 28.82 -40.91
N SER A 611 6.20 29.22 -41.77
CA SER A 611 6.43 29.30 -43.22
C SER A 611 5.68 30.49 -43.83
N SER A 612 6.38 31.24 -44.66
CA SER A 612 5.98 32.54 -45.22
C SER A 612 5.31 32.46 -46.59
N SER A 613 4.14 33.10 -46.74
CA SER A 613 3.50 33.64 -47.97
C SER A 613 1.99 33.76 -47.71
N GLY A 614 1.21 34.73 -48.19
CA GLY A 614 1.48 35.90 -49.02
C GLY A 614 0.16 36.41 -49.65
N ALA A 615 0.04 37.74 -49.84
CA ALA A 615 -0.98 38.46 -50.64
C ALA A 615 -2.48 38.47 -50.24
N GLY A 616 -3.08 39.68 -50.31
CA GLY A 616 -4.51 39.96 -50.52
C GLY A 616 -5.46 39.85 -49.30
N GLY A 617 -6.38 40.79 -49.04
CA GLY A 617 -6.64 42.10 -49.65
C GLY A 617 -8.05 42.61 -49.30
N SER A 618 -8.22 43.92 -49.05
CA SER A 618 -9.51 44.64 -48.78
C SER A 618 -10.37 44.16 -47.58
N GLY A 619 -11.14 44.99 -46.88
CA GLY A 619 -11.36 46.44 -46.95
C GLY A 619 -12.77 46.81 -46.43
N LEU A 620 -12.96 48.05 -45.96
CA LEU A 620 -14.23 48.66 -45.47
C LEU A 620 -14.74 48.16 -44.09
N SER A 621 -15.36 48.98 -43.21
CA SER A 621 -15.35 50.45 -43.02
C SER A 621 -15.95 50.79 -41.64
N ALA A 622 -15.50 51.89 -41.02
CA ALA A 622 -15.96 52.40 -39.71
C ALA A 622 -17.30 53.21 -39.83
N PRO A 623 -17.89 53.91 -38.81
CA PRO A 623 -17.21 54.76 -37.80
C PRO A 623 -17.78 54.85 -36.33
N ALA A 624 -16.82 54.85 -35.40
CA ALA A 624 -16.61 55.81 -34.28
C ALA A 624 -17.75 56.31 -33.34
N ARG A 625 -17.60 55.95 -32.05
CA ARG A 625 -17.73 56.79 -30.82
C ARG A 625 -17.22 55.99 -29.60
N VAL A 626 -16.51 56.50 -28.59
CA VAL A 626 -15.76 57.77 -28.44
C VAL A 626 -14.64 57.62 -27.36
N VAL A 627 -13.57 58.43 -27.46
CA VAL A 627 -12.48 58.76 -26.49
C VAL A 627 -12.38 58.03 -25.13
N ALA A 628 -11.29 57.26 -24.92
CA ALA A 628 -10.27 57.46 -23.86
C ALA A 628 -9.19 56.35 -23.92
N ALA A 629 -7.94 56.66 -23.54
CA ALA A 629 -6.79 55.77 -23.75
C ALA A 629 -6.60 54.71 -22.65
N LEU A 630 -6.31 53.46 -23.05
CA LEU A 630 -5.69 52.44 -22.21
C LEU A 630 -4.51 51.80 -22.96
N THR A 631 -3.29 52.05 -22.47
CA THR A 631 -2.08 51.35 -22.92
C THR A 631 -1.93 50.01 -22.18
N PRO A 632 -1.35 48.97 -22.80
CA PRO A 632 -1.09 47.71 -22.12
C PRO A 632 0.13 47.82 -21.18
N ARG A 633 -0.12 48.24 -19.94
CA ARG A 633 0.86 48.19 -18.82
C ARG A 633 0.23 47.52 -17.60
N SER A 634 0.42 46.20 -17.44
CA SER A 634 0.19 45.51 -16.15
C SER A 634 0.88 44.15 -16.03
N ARG A 635 0.89 43.30 -17.07
CA ARG A 635 1.42 41.91 -16.96
C ARG A 635 2.91 41.83 -16.61
N ALA A 636 3.78 42.53 -17.33
CA ALA A 636 5.24 42.49 -17.10
C ALA A 636 5.68 43.13 -15.76
N ALA A 637 4.83 43.95 -15.11
CA ALA A 637 5.15 44.53 -13.82
C ALA A 637 4.92 43.52 -12.68
N ALA A 638 3.81 42.78 -12.71
CA ALA A 638 3.46 41.78 -11.70
C ALA A 638 4.46 40.61 -11.62
N ASP A 639 4.90 40.09 -12.78
CA ASP A 639 5.94 39.05 -12.83
C ASP A 639 7.25 39.54 -12.18
N SER A 640 7.58 40.83 -12.34
CA SER A 640 8.80 41.43 -11.79
C SER A 640 8.75 41.66 -10.28
N SER A 641 7.58 41.99 -9.71
CA SER A 641 7.42 42.17 -8.26
C SER A 641 7.36 40.82 -7.54
N ALA A 642 6.62 39.85 -8.07
CA ALA A 642 6.56 38.50 -7.50
C ALA A 642 7.93 37.80 -7.50
N SER A 643 8.69 37.93 -8.60
CA SER A 643 10.07 37.45 -8.69
C SER A 643 10.99 38.11 -7.65
N ARG A 644 10.91 39.44 -7.48
CA ARG A 644 11.71 40.16 -6.45
C ARG A 644 11.35 39.77 -5.02
N SER A 645 10.07 39.58 -4.69
CA SER A 645 9.67 39.10 -3.36
C SER A 645 10.18 37.68 -3.11
N THR A 646 10.02 36.79 -4.09
CA THR A 646 10.51 35.39 -4.04
C THR A 646 12.02 35.33 -3.79
N PHE A 647 12.81 36.15 -4.51
CA PHE A 647 14.26 36.29 -4.30
C PHE A 647 14.62 36.88 -2.93
N THR A 648 13.84 37.83 -2.41
CA THR A 648 14.07 38.42 -1.09
C THR A 648 13.79 37.40 0.02
N ARG A 649 12.69 36.65 -0.08
CA ARG A 649 12.35 35.55 0.83
C ARG A 649 13.40 34.43 0.80
N SER A 650 13.97 34.11 -0.36
CA SER A 650 15.04 33.10 -0.45
C SER A 650 16.34 33.57 0.21
N GLN A 651 16.68 34.87 0.13
CA GLN A 651 17.81 35.44 0.89
C GLN A 651 17.57 35.47 2.40
N ILE A 652 16.36 35.82 2.85
CA ILE A 652 15.97 35.80 4.27
C ILE A 652 16.11 34.37 4.82
N LEU A 653 15.53 33.40 4.10
CA LEU A 653 15.62 31.99 4.45
C LEU A 653 17.07 31.50 4.52
N MET A 654 17.88 31.82 3.51
CA MET A 654 19.31 31.49 3.49
C MET A 654 20.02 32.00 4.76
N ARG A 655 19.76 33.25 5.17
CA ARG A 655 20.36 33.81 6.39
C ARG A 655 19.90 33.06 7.65
N ALA A 656 18.61 32.76 7.76
CA ALA A 656 18.05 32.03 8.90
C ALA A 656 18.62 30.60 9.01
N VAL A 657 18.68 29.86 7.88
CA VAL A 657 19.22 28.50 7.81
C VAL A 657 20.72 28.47 8.13
N LEU A 658 21.49 29.46 7.69
CA LEU A 658 22.93 29.56 7.98
C LEU A 658 23.24 29.98 9.44
N LYS A 659 22.32 30.70 10.11
CA LYS A 659 22.41 31.00 11.55
C LYS A 659 22.07 29.78 12.42
N SER A 660 21.07 28.99 12.02
CA SER A 660 20.60 27.86 12.82
C SER A 660 21.65 26.74 12.97
N SER A 661 21.87 26.29 14.20
CA SER A 661 22.76 25.17 14.51
C SER A 661 22.03 23.81 14.63
N THR A 662 20.70 23.86 14.64
CA THR A 662 19.75 22.82 15.05
C THR A 662 18.86 22.34 13.92
N LEU A 663 18.52 23.21 12.95
CA LEU A 663 17.70 22.83 11.80
C LEU A 663 18.30 21.62 11.06
N ARG A 664 17.54 20.52 10.98
CA ARG A 664 17.90 19.28 10.28
C ARG A 664 17.10 19.05 9.02
N SER A 665 15.95 19.70 8.87
CA SER A 665 15.00 19.36 7.83
C SER A 665 14.34 20.62 7.28
N LEU A 666 14.54 20.86 5.99
CA LEU A 666 13.97 22.00 5.29
C LEU A 666 13.15 21.54 4.09
N ARG A 667 11.86 21.89 4.07
CA ARG A 667 10.96 21.69 2.93
C ARG A 667 10.52 23.04 2.38
N VAL A 668 10.84 23.28 1.11
CA VAL A 668 10.37 24.43 0.36
C VAL A 668 9.24 23.96 -0.56
N ARG A 669 8.00 24.26 -0.19
CA ARG A 669 6.81 23.97 -1.01
C ARG A 669 6.55 25.08 -2.01
N ARG A 670 5.95 24.73 -3.15
CA ARG A 670 5.32 25.68 -4.07
C ARG A 670 3.90 26.05 -3.60
N SER A 671 3.48 27.29 -3.82
CA SER A 671 2.10 27.76 -3.70
C SER A 671 1.17 26.98 -4.61
N THR A 672 0.05 26.50 -4.07
CA THR A 672 -0.99 25.80 -4.84
C THR A 672 -1.95 26.75 -5.56
N LYS A 673 -1.97 28.04 -5.20
CA LYS A 673 -2.98 29.02 -5.65
C LYS A 673 -2.48 29.92 -6.78
N SER A 674 -1.17 30.19 -6.87
CA SER A 674 -0.57 30.99 -7.93
C SER A 674 -0.12 30.10 -9.10
N ALA A 675 -1.03 29.88 -10.06
CA ALA A 675 -0.71 29.17 -11.29
C ALA A 675 0.31 29.96 -12.13
N GLY A 676 1.57 29.49 -12.17
CA GLY A 676 2.65 30.08 -12.96
C GLY A 676 3.82 30.65 -12.16
N VAL A 677 3.69 30.82 -10.83
CA VAL A 677 4.80 31.28 -9.98
C VAL A 677 5.63 30.07 -9.54
N PHE A 678 6.95 30.16 -9.73
CA PHE A 678 7.95 29.17 -9.36
C PHE A 678 9.22 29.90 -8.94
N VAL A 679 10.02 29.30 -8.05
CA VAL A 679 11.36 29.82 -7.74
C VAL A 679 12.29 29.69 -8.96
N GLY A 680 12.13 28.64 -9.77
CA GLY A 680 12.85 28.47 -11.03
C GLY A 680 14.38 28.49 -10.85
N LYS A 681 15.08 29.22 -11.73
CA LYS A 681 16.55 29.29 -11.74
C LYS A 681 17.14 29.90 -10.46
N ASP A 682 16.39 30.72 -9.73
CA ASP A 682 16.83 31.36 -8.49
C ASP A 682 16.94 30.36 -7.31
N MET A 683 16.51 29.11 -7.52
CA MET A 683 16.75 28.00 -6.59
C MET A 683 18.24 27.64 -6.50
N ALA A 684 19.03 27.87 -7.56
CA ALA A 684 20.44 27.47 -7.58
C ALA A 684 21.33 28.26 -6.59
N PRO A 685 21.29 29.60 -6.51
CA PRO A 685 21.99 30.35 -5.46
C PRO A 685 21.61 29.91 -4.04
N PHE A 686 20.32 29.63 -3.82
CA PHE A 686 19.83 29.11 -2.54
C PHE A 686 20.44 27.73 -2.21
N LEU A 687 20.37 26.76 -3.12
CA LEU A 687 20.95 25.42 -2.93
C LEU A 687 22.46 25.46 -2.69
N LEU A 688 23.20 26.30 -3.45
CA LEU A 688 24.65 26.44 -3.28
C LEU A 688 25.05 27.04 -1.93
N SER A 689 24.17 27.83 -1.29
CA SER A 689 24.42 28.37 0.05
C SER A 689 24.35 27.30 1.15
N LEU A 690 23.55 26.24 0.95
CA LEU A 690 23.31 25.19 1.94
C LEU A 690 24.51 24.25 2.18
N LYS A 691 25.57 24.35 1.37
CA LYS A 691 26.78 23.49 1.44
C LYS A 691 27.49 23.50 2.80
N LYS A 692 27.26 24.52 3.63
CA LYS A 692 27.84 24.65 4.99
C LYS A 692 26.86 24.31 6.13
N GLY A 693 25.63 23.91 5.80
CA GLY A 693 24.59 23.58 6.78
C GLY A 693 24.74 22.20 7.40
N LYS A 694 23.93 21.93 8.43
CA LYS A 694 23.77 20.61 9.08
C LYS A 694 22.44 19.92 8.70
N LEU A 695 21.91 20.24 7.51
CA LEU A 695 20.66 19.65 7.05
C LEU A 695 20.85 18.15 6.77
N GLU A 696 19.93 17.36 7.29
CA GLU A 696 19.77 15.92 7.07
C GLU A 696 18.66 15.62 6.05
N ARG A 697 17.63 16.47 5.97
CA ARG A 697 16.52 16.35 5.01
C ARG A 697 16.33 17.64 4.23
N LEU A 698 16.23 17.52 2.90
CA LEU A 698 15.94 18.65 2.01
C LEU A 698 14.86 18.26 0.99
N ASP A 699 13.80 19.05 0.91
CA ASP A 699 12.74 18.90 -0.08
C ASP A 699 12.57 20.22 -0.84
N VAL A 700 12.91 20.21 -2.13
CA VAL A 700 12.82 21.34 -3.06
C VAL A 700 11.99 20.96 -4.29
N SER A 701 11.01 20.07 -4.10
CA SER A 701 10.18 19.51 -5.17
C SER A 701 9.20 20.55 -5.74
N GLY A 702 8.95 20.50 -7.05
CA GLY A 702 7.90 21.24 -7.75
C GLY A 702 8.24 22.67 -8.19
N HIS A 703 9.51 23.08 -8.09
CA HIS A 703 9.94 24.47 -8.32
C HIS A 703 10.41 24.79 -9.74
N ARG A 704 10.34 23.82 -10.68
CA ARG A 704 10.80 23.98 -12.07
C ARG A 704 12.21 24.58 -12.16
N ALA A 705 13.10 24.17 -11.27
CA ALA A 705 14.44 24.75 -11.18
C ALA A 705 15.32 24.45 -12.40
N GLY A 706 14.92 23.45 -13.19
CA GLY A 706 15.57 23.00 -14.42
C GLY A 706 16.99 22.51 -14.19
N ASP A 707 17.72 22.38 -15.28
CA ASP A 707 19.15 22.06 -15.30
C ASP A 707 19.99 22.85 -14.28
N VAL A 708 19.77 24.16 -14.17
CA VAL A 708 20.59 25.03 -13.32
C VAL A 708 20.39 24.70 -11.84
N GLY A 709 19.14 24.47 -11.41
CA GLY A 709 18.83 24.03 -10.05
C GLY A 709 19.28 22.60 -9.76
N ILE A 710 19.11 21.68 -10.70
CA ILE A 710 19.48 20.26 -10.50
C ILE A 710 21.00 20.08 -10.49
N ARG A 711 21.78 20.85 -11.27
CA ARG A 711 23.25 20.90 -11.13
C ARG A 711 23.67 21.47 -9.77
N ALA A 712 23.01 22.54 -9.30
CA ALA A 712 23.28 23.10 -7.97
C ALA A 712 22.94 22.09 -6.84
N LEU A 713 21.88 21.29 -7.00
CA LEU A 713 21.55 20.19 -6.08
C LEU A 713 22.59 19.06 -6.14
N ALA A 714 23.01 18.66 -7.34
CA ALA A 714 24.08 17.67 -7.51
C ALA A 714 25.37 18.13 -6.82
N ASP A 715 25.73 19.41 -6.94
CA ASP A 715 26.88 20.00 -6.27
C ASP A 715 26.72 20.14 -4.75
N LEU A 716 25.51 20.34 -4.25
CA LEU A 716 25.19 20.26 -2.82
C LEU A 716 25.43 18.82 -2.32
N ILE A 717 24.82 17.82 -2.95
CA ILE A 717 24.95 16.40 -2.59
C ILE A 717 26.41 15.92 -2.63
N LYS A 718 27.20 16.38 -3.61
CA LYS A 718 28.65 16.09 -3.69
C LYS A 718 29.47 16.66 -2.53
N SER A 719 29.00 17.72 -1.87
CA SER A 719 29.77 18.47 -0.86
C SER A 719 29.23 18.36 0.57
N THR A 720 28.07 17.74 0.79
CA THR A 720 27.49 17.52 2.12
C THR A 720 27.47 16.05 2.51
N GLU A 721 27.97 15.74 3.71
CA GLU A 721 27.86 14.41 4.33
C GLU A 721 26.69 14.29 5.31
N SER A 722 26.01 15.39 5.64
CA SER A 722 24.87 15.39 6.57
C SER A 722 23.55 14.98 5.92
N LEU A 723 23.35 15.26 4.62
CA LEU A 723 22.10 14.95 3.92
C LEU A 723 21.90 13.43 3.81
N THR A 724 20.78 12.96 4.38
CA THR A 724 20.31 11.56 4.35
C THR A 724 19.04 11.40 3.52
N HIS A 725 18.20 12.43 3.41
CA HIS A 725 16.96 12.41 2.62
C HIS A 725 16.92 13.62 1.67
N VAL A 726 16.67 13.38 0.38
CA VAL A 726 16.51 14.44 -0.62
C VAL A 726 15.26 14.19 -1.46
N SER A 727 14.45 15.23 -1.68
CA SER A 727 13.33 15.22 -2.64
C SER A 727 13.43 16.40 -3.59
N ALA A 728 13.30 16.13 -4.88
CA ALA A 728 13.48 17.13 -5.94
C ALA A 728 12.59 16.89 -7.17
N ASP A 729 11.52 16.09 -7.07
CA ASP A 729 10.60 15.82 -8.19
C ASP A 729 9.91 17.09 -8.69
N GLY A 730 9.48 17.13 -9.95
CA GLY A 730 8.81 18.28 -10.56
C GLY A 730 9.72 19.49 -10.77
N ASN A 731 11.03 19.28 -10.94
CA ASN A 731 11.99 20.32 -11.26
C ASN A 731 12.40 20.39 -12.74
N LEU A 732 11.99 19.42 -13.55
CA LEU A 732 12.15 19.37 -15.01
C LEU A 732 13.63 19.43 -15.48
N PRO A 733 14.53 18.53 -15.02
CA PRO A 733 15.88 18.42 -15.57
C PRO A 733 15.90 17.90 -17.01
N SER A 734 16.89 18.34 -17.79
CA SER A 734 17.33 17.61 -18.99
C SER A 734 18.02 16.29 -18.62
N ILE A 735 18.16 15.40 -19.60
CA ILE A 735 18.88 14.12 -19.45
C ILE A 735 20.33 14.36 -19.00
N GLY A 736 21.00 15.41 -19.47
CA GLY A 736 22.36 15.76 -19.04
C GLY A 736 22.43 16.20 -17.58
N ALA A 737 21.48 17.01 -17.11
CA ALA A 737 21.42 17.39 -15.69
C ALA A 737 21.07 16.19 -14.78
N LEU A 738 20.28 15.24 -15.27
CA LEU A 738 20.00 13.97 -14.56
C LEU A 738 21.25 13.07 -14.50
N ASP A 739 22.07 13.06 -15.54
CA ASP A 739 23.37 12.36 -15.61
C ASP A 739 24.35 12.90 -14.55
N GLU A 740 24.46 14.23 -14.45
CA GLU A 740 25.27 14.91 -13.44
C GLU A 740 24.75 14.69 -12.00
N LEU A 741 23.43 14.51 -11.84
CA LEU A 741 22.82 14.16 -10.56
C LEU A 741 23.15 12.70 -10.18
N ARG A 742 23.04 11.74 -11.11
CA ARG A 742 23.51 10.36 -10.91
C ARG A 742 24.96 10.33 -10.43
N ASP A 743 25.84 11.13 -11.03
CA ASP A 743 27.25 11.20 -10.64
C ASP A 743 27.48 11.81 -9.24
N ALA A 744 26.56 12.63 -8.75
CA ALA A 744 26.56 13.07 -7.35
C ALA A 744 26.23 11.90 -6.41
N PHE A 745 25.19 11.12 -6.71
CA PHE A 745 24.80 9.93 -5.94
C PHE A 745 25.84 8.82 -5.97
N ALA A 746 26.54 8.63 -7.09
CA ALA A 746 27.63 7.66 -7.19
C ALA A 746 28.74 7.93 -6.16
N LYS A 747 29.08 9.21 -5.97
CA LYS A 747 30.14 9.71 -5.07
C LYS A 747 29.68 9.88 -3.63
N ASN A 748 28.41 10.26 -3.41
CA ASN A 748 27.85 10.48 -2.08
C ASN A 748 27.52 9.14 -1.38
N LYS A 749 27.85 9.06 -0.08
CA LYS A 749 27.60 7.87 0.77
C LYS A 749 26.60 8.13 1.91
N SER A 750 26.11 9.37 2.06
CA SER A 750 25.24 9.79 3.17
C SER A 750 23.75 9.72 2.82
N VAL A 751 23.38 9.96 1.56
CA VAL A 751 21.97 9.99 1.13
C VAL A 751 21.44 8.55 1.07
N LEU A 752 20.49 8.25 1.96
CA LEU A 752 19.82 6.96 2.12
C LEU A 752 18.50 6.90 1.35
N HIS A 753 17.83 8.05 1.19
CA HIS A 753 16.53 8.15 0.56
C HIS A 753 16.49 9.30 -0.46
N PHE A 754 16.14 8.96 -1.70
CA PHE A 754 15.78 9.91 -2.74
C PHE A 754 14.35 9.59 -3.20
N SER A 755 13.47 10.59 -3.25
CA SER A 755 12.10 10.40 -3.72
C SER A 755 12.10 10.18 -5.24
N ALA A 756 11.44 9.11 -5.70
CA ALA A 756 11.34 8.77 -7.12
C ALA A 756 10.74 9.94 -7.93
N PRO A 757 11.47 10.52 -8.91
CA PRO A 757 11.08 11.75 -9.58
C PRO A 757 10.02 11.47 -10.65
N THR A 758 8.78 11.31 -10.21
CA THR A 758 7.67 10.78 -11.01
C THR A 758 7.18 11.80 -12.04
N LEU A 759 7.04 13.07 -11.66
CA LEU A 759 6.65 14.13 -12.59
C LEU A 759 7.76 14.42 -13.61
N ASP A 760 9.02 14.38 -13.18
CA ASP A 760 10.15 14.60 -14.09
C ASP A 760 10.33 13.42 -15.06
N ARG A 761 10.15 12.18 -14.60
CA ARG A 761 10.12 10.98 -15.46
C ARG A 761 8.99 11.06 -16.50
N GLN A 762 7.79 11.49 -16.09
CA GLN A 762 6.66 11.70 -17.01
C GLN A 762 6.98 12.77 -18.05
N ALA A 763 7.57 13.90 -17.66
CA ALA A 763 7.98 14.95 -18.58
C ALA A 763 9.05 14.47 -19.57
N LEU A 764 10.07 13.74 -19.10
CA LEU A 764 11.13 13.18 -19.92
C LEU A 764 10.63 12.16 -20.95
N TYR A 765 9.65 11.32 -20.59
CA TYR A 765 9.03 10.33 -21.50
C TYR A 765 7.93 10.90 -22.41
N ALA A 766 7.32 12.03 -22.05
CA ALA A 766 6.35 12.72 -22.90
C ALA A 766 7.01 13.49 -24.06
N ASP A 767 8.29 13.86 -23.91
CA ASP A 767 9.06 14.51 -24.96
C ASP A 767 9.39 13.52 -26.10
N LYS A 768 8.79 13.78 -27.27
CA LYS A 768 8.95 12.96 -28.48
C LYS A 768 10.40 12.87 -28.97
N ILE A 769 11.26 13.82 -28.60
CA ILE A 769 12.69 13.80 -28.94
C ILE A 769 13.41 12.69 -28.16
N ASN A 770 12.98 12.42 -26.92
CA ASN A 770 13.64 11.49 -26.00
C ASN A 770 13.28 10.02 -26.24
N GLY A 771 12.35 9.70 -27.15
CA GLY A 771 11.86 8.32 -27.38
C GLY A 771 12.96 7.27 -27.61
N ARG A 772 14.06 7.65 -28.28
CA ARG A 772 15.24 6.77 -28.49
C ARG A 772 16.13 6.61 -27.24
N GLN A 773 15.97 7.48 -26.26
CA GLN A 773 16.75 7.53 -25.01
C GLN A 773 15.94 7.07 -23.79
N HIS A 774 14.69 6.60 -23.94
CA HIS A 774 13.91 6.02 -22.84
C HIS A 774 14.64 4.89 -22.08
N PRO A 775 15.35 3.95 -22.74
CA PRO A 775 16.17 2.95 -22.04
C PRO A 775 17.28 3.59 -21.21
N TYR A 776 17.94 4.65 -21.74
CA TYR A 776 19.00 5.37 -21.04
C TYR A 776 18.47 6.11 -19.80
N ILE A 777 17.35 6.84 -19.94
CA ILE A 777 16.66 7.49 -18.82
C ILE A 777 16.29 6.47 -17.72
N ARG A 778 15.79 5.28 -18.10
CA ARG A 778 15.52 4.20 -17.14
C ARG A 778 16.80 3.78 -16.39
N THR A 779 17.90 3.58 -17.11
CA THR A 779 19.20 3.25 -16.50
C THR A 779 19.69 4.33 -15.55
N LEU A 780 19.51 5.62 -15.86
CA LEU A 780 19.89 6.73 -14.97
C LEU A 780 19.10 6.73 -13.66
N LEU A 781 17.78 6.56 -13.74
CA LEU A 781 16.90 6.56 -12.57
C LEU A 781 17.16 5.33 -11.68
N ASN A 782 17.24 4.14 -12.28
CA ASN A 782 17.59 2.91 -11.56
C ASN A 782 18.95 3.05 -10.85
N ALA A 783 19.97 3.60 -11.52
CA ALA A 783 21.28 3.80 -10.89
C ALA A 783 21.24 4.74 -9.66
N ILE A 784 20.39 5.78 -9.66
CA ILE A 784 20.19 6.63 -8.48
C ILE A 784 19.54 5.84 -7.34
N GLU A 785 18.52 5.03 -7.65
CA GLU A 785 17.86 4.15 -6.67
C GLU A 785 18.86 3.14 -6.08
N ASP A 786 19.67 2.48 -6.93
CA ASP A 786 20.74 1.53 -6.55
C ASP A 786 21.78 2.17 -5.63
N TYR A 787 22.23 3.40 -5.90
CA TYR A 787 23.19 4.10 -5.01
C TYR A 787 22.58 4.40 -3.64
N THR A 788 21.29 4.74 -3.56
CA THR A 788 20.64 4.92 -2.26
C THR A 788 20.41 3.59 -1.53
N ALA A 789 20.18 2.49 -2.26
CA ALA A 789 20.08 1.14 -1.69
C ALA A 789 21.43 0.69 -1.11
N ARG A 790 22.53 0.83 -1.87
CA ARG A 790 23.91 0.62 -1.43
C ARG A 790 24.22 1.39 -0.14
N ASN A 791 23.80 2.66 -0.07
CA ASN A 791 24.04 3.51 1.12
C ASN A 791 23.21 3.02 2.32
N ARG A 792 21.96 2.58 2.11
CA ARG A 792 21.11 1.96 3.16
C ARG A 792 21.71 0.66 3.70
N GLU A 793 22.20 -0.22 2.84
CA GLU A 793 22.86 -1.47 3.21
C GLU A 793 24.16 -1.21 3.99
N ALA A 794 25.00 -0.30 3.51
CA ALA A 794 26.23 0.09 4.20
C ALA A 794 25.97 0.72 5.58
N ALA A 795 24.89 1.51 5.72
CA ALA A 795 24.47 2.07 7.00
C ALA A 795 23.95 0.99 7.97
N ALA A 796 23.24 -0.03 7.47
CA ALA A 796 22.76 -1.15 8.28
C ALA A 796 23.88 -2.12 8.70
N ALA A 797 24.95 -2.23 7.91
CA ALA A 797 26.12 -3.07 8.21
C ALA A 797 27.13 -2.42 9.16
N ALA A 798 26.97 -1.14 9.50
CA ALA A 798 27.88 -0.44 10.40
C ALA A 798 27.69 -0.89 11.87
N PRO A 799 28.75 -1.27 12.61
CA PRO A 799 28.63 -1.67 14.00
C PRO A 799 28.14 -0.50 14.86
N VAL A 800 27.21 -0.76 15.77
CA VAL A 800 26.70 0.21 16.75
C VAL A 800 27.83 0.56 17.73
N VAL A 801 28.55 1.65 17.45
CA VAL A 801 29.55 2.20 18.37
C VAL A 801 28.82 2.99 19.45
N ASP A 802 28.79 2.44 20.67
CA ASP A 802 28.27 3.14 21.84
C ASP A 802 28.96 4.50 22.01
N LYS A 803 28.18 5.57 22.00
CA LYS A 803 28.69 6.96 22.10
C LYS A 803 29.28 7.31 23.48
N ALA A 804 29.30 6.37 24.42
CA ALA A 804 29.84 6.56 25.77
C ALA A 804 31.37 6.78 25.78
N ASP A 805 32.14 6.02 24.99
CA ASP A 805 33.61 5.98 25.11
C ASP A 805 34.36 7.24 24.62
N LYS A 806 33.69 8.14 23.87
CA LYS A 806 34.29 9.41 23.45
C LYS A 806 34.19 10.52 24.50
N ALA A 807 33.26 10.44 25.45
CA ALA A 807 33.16 11.42 26.54
C ALA A 807 34.30 11.23 27.56
N ASP A 808 34.60 9.98 27.90
CA ASP A 808 35.54 9.64 28.99
C ASP A 808 37.02 9.88 28.63
N LYS A 809 37.34 10.00 27.32
CA LYS A 809 38.67 10.42 26.84
C LYS A 809 38.86 11.93 26.77
N ALA A 810 37.79 12.72 26.61
CA ALA A 810 37.88 14.18 26.68
C ALA A 810 38.08 14.66 28.13
N ALA A 811 37.37 14.06 29.09
CA ALA A 811 37.44 14.42 30.51
C ALA A 811 38.79 14.12 31.20
N LYS A 812 39.71 13.40 30.54
CA LYS A 812 41.04 13.05 31.07
C LYS A 812 42.19 13.92 30.54
N ALA A 813 41.94 14.83 29.59
CA ALA A 813 42.97 15.71 29.04
C ALA A 813 43.15 17.02 29.83
N ASP A 814 42.09 17.57 30.43
CA ASP A 814 42.08 18.91 31.08
C ASP A 814 42.52 18.93 32.56
N LYS A 815 43.30 17.94 33.02
CA LYS A 815 43.85 17.92 34.39
C LYS A 815 45.34 17.60 34.45
N ALA A 816 46.13 18.41 33.76
CA ALA A 816 47.58 18.43 33.90
C ALA A 816 48.17 19.82 33.68
N ASP A 817 47.80 20.83 34.48
CA ASP A 817 48.77 21.89 34.79
C ASP A 817 48.53 22.71 36.08
N THR A 818 49.63 23.26 36.59
CA THR A 818 49.83 24.17 37.74
C THR A 818 49.59 23.71 39.21
N PRO A 819 50.46 24.08 40.18
CA PRO A 819 50.47 23.53 41.54
C PRO A 819 50.11 24.52 42.68
N ALA A 820 49.64 24.03 43.83
CA ALA A 820 49.50 24.85 45.04
C ALA A 820 49.70 24.10 46.39
N LYS A 821 50.35 24.81 47.30
CA LYS A 821 50.88 24.42 48.62
C LYS A 821 49.85 24.11 49.72
N ALA A 822 50.21 23.14 50.56
CA ALA A 822 50.22 23.17 52.04
C ALA A 822 48.98 23.63 52.88
N SER A 823 48.28 22.63 53.43
CA SER A 823 48.02 22.36 54.87
C SER A 823 47.33 23.38 55.82
N LYS A 824 46.57 22.79 56.78
CA LYS A 824 45.86 23.38 57.95
C LYS A 824 44.57 24.13 57.60
N GLY A 825 43.44 23.97 58.31
CA GLY A 825 43.11 23.07 59.43
C GLY A 825 41.90 23.62 60.21
N GLY A 826 41.01 22.78 60.76
CA GLY A 826 39.87 23.25 61.56
C GLY A 826 38.84 22.16 61.89
N LYS A 827 38.37 22.12 63.14
CA LYS A 827 37.36 21.17 63.68
C LYS A 827 36.11 21.90 64.16
N SER A 828 35.05 21.13 64.43
CA SER A 828 33.81 21.47 65.19
C SER A 828 32.73 22.25 64.41
N GLY A 829 31.44 22.16 64.77
CA GLY A 829 30.82 21.46 65.91
C GLY A 829 29.28 21.32 65.83
N LYS A 830 28.73 20.63 66.84
CA LYS A 830 27.35 20.10 67.04
C LYS A 830 26.16 21.10 67.03
N ASN A 831 24.95 20.51 67.06
CA ASN A 831 23.67 20.97 67.69
C ASN A 831 22.78 21.98 66.90
N SER A 832 21.45 22.04 67.06
CA SER A 832 20.45 21.08 67.62
C SER A 832 18.97 21.57 67.48
N LYS A 833 18.02 20.61 67.28
CA LYS A 833 16.62 20.52 67.79
C LYS A 833 15.61 21.71 67.81
N SER A 834 14.34 21.29 67.62
CA SER A 834 13.04 21.78 68.18
C SER A 834 12.12 22.53 67.20
N GLY A 835 10.79 22.43 67.25
CA GLY A 835 9.80 21.57 67.98
C GLY A 835 8.49 21.53 67.16
N LYS A 836 7.60 20.52 67.14
CA LYS A 836 6.82 19.77 68.16
C LYS A 836 5.61 20.53 68.76
N LYS A 837 4.39 20.06 68.40
CA LYS A 837 3.09 19.89 69.15
C LYS A 837 1.88 20.49 68.37
N LYS A 838 0.62 20.05 68.52
CA LYS A 838 -0.10 18.84 69.02
C LYS A 838 -1.58 18.98 68.52
N GLY A 839 -2.32 17.91 68.22
CA GLY A 839 -3.33 17.27 69.10
C GLY A 839 -4.75 17.60 68.57
N ASP A 840 -5.78 16.74 68.51
CA ASP A 840 -6.23 15.73 69.49
C ASP A 840 -6.96 14.51 68.85
N SER A 841 -7.54 13.67 69.71
CA SER A 841 -7.97 12.28 69.48
C SER A 841 -9.46 12.01 69.72
N ALA A 842 -10.02 10.94 69.13
CA ALA A 842 -11.15 10.21 69.72
C ALA A 842 -11.15 8.70 69.38
N GLN A 843 -11.67 7.91 70.32
CA GLN A 843 -11.72 6.44 70.44
C GLN A 843 -13.00 5.88 69.73
N LYS A 844 -13.12 4.62 69.28
CA LYS A 844 -13.39 3.41 70.09
C LYS A 844 -13.48 2.10 69.26
N ASP A 845 -13.15 0.98 69.93
CA ASP A 845 -13.71 -0.40 69.93
C ASP A 845 -14.10 -1.10 68.58
N GLY A 846 -13.80 -2.38 68.31
CA GLY A 846 -13.42 -3.45 69.24
C GLY A 846 -12.97 -4.81 68.62
N GLU A 847 -13.11 -5.86 69.44
CA GLU A 847 -12.62 -7.26 69.36
C GLU A 847 -13.01 -8.09 68.08
N LYS A 848 -12.51 -9.32 67.76
CA LYS A 848 -11.74 -10.39 68.48
C LYS A 848 -11.17 -11.44 67.48
N LYS A 849 -10.01 -12.08 67.80
CA LYS A 849 -9.60 -13.51 67.50
C LYS A 849 -9.57 -14.03 66.03
N THR A 850 -8.77 -15.03 65.59
CA THR A 850 -7.67 -15.85 66.17
C THR A 850 -6.81 -16.52 65.08
N SER A 851 -5.52 -16.79 65.40
CA SER A 851 -4.61 -17.88 64.95
C SER A 851 -5.05 -18.86 63.83
N SER A 852 -4.15 -19.36 62.96
CA SER A 852 -2.92 -20.08 63.34
C SER A 852 -1.95 -20.38 62.15
N LYS A 853 -0.76 -20.91 62.46
CA LYS A 853 0.36 -21.24 61.54
C LYS A 853 0.43 -22.73 61.18
N SER A 854 0.82 -23.04 59.94
CA SER A 854 1.82 -24.09 59.56
C SER A 854 2.03 -24.03 58.03
N LYS A 855 3.20 -23.88 57.40
CA LYS A 855 4.64 -24.23 57.62
C LYS A 855 5.04 -25.62 57.09
N LYS A 856 6.14 -25.64 56.32
CA LYS A 856 6.72 -26.71 55.46
C LYS A 856 6.01 -26.85 54.10
N GLY A 857 6.69 -27.06 52.97
CA GLY A 857 8.14 -27.04 52.71
C GLY A 857 8.55 -28.09 51.66
N GLY A 858 9.22 -27.68 50.58
CA GLY A 858 9.69 -28.59 49.54
C GLY A 858 10.64 -27.91 48.55
N LYS A 859 11.90 -28.35 48.51
CA LYS A 859 12.85 -27.99 47.44
C LYS A 859 12.66 -28.95 46.26
N GLY A 860 12.67 -28.44 45.04
CA GLY A 860 12.80 -29.23 43.81
C GLY A 860 13.51 -28.40 42.75
N LYS A 861 14.65 -28.89 42.22
CA LYS A 861 15.51 -28.18 41.27
C LYS A 861 15.94 -29.15 40.16
N LYS A 862 16.05 -28.63 38.93
CA LYS A 862 16.69 -29.20 37.71
C LYS A 862 15.85 -30.04 36.73
N LYS A 863 15.72 -29.46 35.53
CA LYS A 863 16.17 -29.91 34.17
C LYS A 863 15.62 -31.18 33.51
N GLY A 864 15.41 -31.04 32.18
CA GLY A 864 15.18 -32.09 31.18
C GLY A 864 13.72 -32.05 30.69
N GLU A 865 13.41 -31.72 29.44
CA GLU A 865 14.23 -31.24 28.29
C GLU A 865 13.64 -29.95 27.71
#